data_AF-A0A6G0XB17-F1
#
_entry.id   AF-A0A6G0XB17-F1
#
_cell.length_a   1.000
_cell.length_b   1.000
_cell.length_c   1.000
_cell.angle_alpha   90.00
_cell.angle_beta   90.00
_cell.angle_gamma   90.00
#
_symmetry.space_group_name_H-M   'P 1'
#
loop_
_entity.id
_entity.type
_entity.pdbx_description
1 polymer ?
#
loop_
_entity_poly.entity_id
_entity_poly.type
_entity_poly.pdbx_seq_one_letter_code
_entity_poly.pdbx_strand_id
1 'polypeptide(L)'
;MAKRSFLEKSPMAESAPTTYGTPQRNETNPTHVQEEEELQRELRSHVESRRLRGITTILRKKRALAVDLMEREIIRTKSGPPSPRRLDTDVVDTIQTLTENNIEEDDDEEETKRAVHKWRVSFQVERTNRLLLYAEQEWKHAQQLAVESEVAHLIIRCMTPKSASKKATTNVSAKTMLHAEAEELYILDLIHEFIAGGYEPAQNALYRAMLEVYDDDDDETTADVDRKEVFSRFLLKYIRMDKIPKSKTSIHYQKIALSVVHLLCENHNIVWQDMMREKYAEMPVLDAVIKLMDSTPLNDPIFLKCMRCLSEACQGPCPENQDFIVRSSAPRRCCQALLYVTDLDLSVYQAAAEVLLSLMEGRLDSSVNAEMARLFKPADVIKCLVSCYNELVREFGPELSFERDDIHHHDLYNRAVCMMTVAVRIMSLEATQDIMVDAEDDDDSEESDEERKLIMKLADDPESVDLELRDRIKRTVRGIITKAKEDAVNFQTAIRKVVHLNRALKQFDVRSVQAFRTLWESAIDEAKARVPVRFFHSQLISVELVVRGKLTTMYFVKPHDAMYFDEFLQNELLDEMDIGSDKALEVLLSEKAKSIDEELKVVKHLRRHPLYALLSQWQLKIRSRLLWVCFYINFVMLLLLRWDGSDSFLLLLFLGLVYLVGCLVLLGFYVTKAFNLNYCKQQLTPTKLRFRSPKYIREKTWEAWQEPIFIIELLIWTLSLIVYVNGWRSYGSVSCTTVAILAVVFSTLRAIREVANVSRFSVNSESTYLEMRSKLGKKAWKPKIFFWYSVIYDTLFCDNVLALLVYSICAFLGLVTPHDERFLFYGPPLMDLVALNSGLRFVIKAMTTNTAKLTITAIFGAVVIYVFALTGYYFLQDAMTLDSGDQECHSLMHCFMTFIHAGLLNGGGIGDYMSHTPLNYTDKSSYFYRVGFDLSFYIVVIVLLLNLIQGIIIDAFTAVREASENKLQLQRQQCLVCNKSRTVIEADGMANGIMNSFVRHTETKHNIFNYFFFIKYLMAKDETEMNGMESYVFGKIKTKDMTWIPRV
;
A
#
# COMPACT_ATOMS: atom_id res chain seq x y z
N MET A 1 -5.70 -1.80 -68.94
CA MET A 1 -6.77 -2.30 -69.82
C MET A 1 -7.50 -3.45 -69.11
N ALA A 2 -8.83 -3.40 -69.11
CA ALA A 2 -9.73 -4.12 -68.22
C ALA A 2 -9.89 -5.63 -68.51
N LYS A 3 -10.27 -6.42 -67.49
CA LYS A 3 -11.62 -7.00 -67.38
C LYS A 3 -11.87 -7.86 -66.11
N ARG A 4 -13.10 -7.66 -65.62
CA ARG A 4 -13.92 -8.25 -64.55
C ARG A 4 -13.88 -9.78 -64.29
N SER A 5 -13.79 -10.10 -62.98
CA SER A 5 -14.60 -11.01 -62.11
C SER A 5 -15.31 -12.26 -62.67
N PHE A 6 -15.25 -13.39 -61.93
CA PHE A 6 -16.37 -13.94 -61.13
C PHE A 6 -15.95 -15.11 -60.19
N LEU A 7 -16.67 -15.24 -59.07
CA LEU A 7 -16.68 -16.24 -57.98
C LEU A 7 -16.89 -17.70 -58.48
N GLU A 8 -16.76 -18.82 -57.75
CA GLU A 8 -16.88 -19.16 -56.32
C GLU A 8 -16.42 -20.65 -56.09
N LYS A 9 -16.11 -21.02 -54.84
CA LYS A 9 -16.11 -22.37 -54.21
C LYS A 9 -15.01 -23.40 -54.56
N SER A 10 -14.32 -23.87 -53.51
CA SER A 10 -13.84 -25.25 -53.39
C SER A 10 -13.36 -25.61 -51.97
N PRO A 11 -13.29 -26.92 -51.63
CA PRO A 11 -13.67 -27.46 -50.33
C PRO A 11 -12.53 -28.21 -49.60
N MET A 12 -12.90 -28.73 -48.43
CA MET A 12 -12.35 -29.84 -47.63
C MET A 12 -11.01 -30.46 -48.05
N ALA A 13 -10.07 -30.52 -47.10
CA ALA A 13 -8.81 -31.27 -47.20
C ALA A 13 -8.85 -32.56 -46.35
N GLU A 14 -8.33 -33.62 -46.97
CA GLU A 14 -8.23 -35.01 -46.53
C GLU A 14 -7.17 -35.27 -45.43
N SER A 15 -7.42 -36.36 -44.69
CA SER A 15 -6.54 -37.11 -43.78
C SER A 15 -5.22 -37.58 -44.43
N ALA A 16 -4.06 -37.69 -43.77
CA ALA A 16 -3.61 -38.71 -42.80
C ALA A 16 -2.06 -38.50 -42.58
N PRO A 17 -1.28 -39.24 -41.74
CA PRO A 17 -1.62 -40.42 -40.93
C PRO A 17 -1.12 -40.41 -39.47
N THR A 18 -1.66 -41.35 -38.71
CA THR A 18 -1.32 -41.77 -37.35
C THR A 18 -0.12 -42.73 -37.34
N THR A 19 0.79 -42.63 -36.36
CA THR A 19 1.32 -43.83 -35.67
C THR A 19 2.00 -43.56 -34.31
N TYR A 20 1.58 -44.38 -33.34
CA TYR A 20 2.17 -44.82 -32.07
C TYR A 20 2.34 -43.87 -30.88
N GLY A 21 1.56 -44.19 -29.86
CA GLY A 21 1.68 -43.75 -28.48
C GLY A 21 0.31 -43.41 -27.92
N THR A 22 -0.51 -44.42 -27.59
CA THR A 22 -1.74 -44.23 -26.81
C THR A 22 -1.38 -43.48 -25.52
N PRO A 23 -1.79 -42.21 -25.33
CA PRO A 23 -1.83 -41.68 -23.99
C PRO A 23 -3.01 -42.40 -23.33
N GLN A 24 -2.76 -42.99 -22.16
CA GLN A 24 -3.82 -43.25 -21.21
C GLN A 24 -4.77 -42.05 -21.20
N ARG A 25 -6.07 -42.35 -21.19
CA ARG A 25 -7.17 -41.41 -21.02
C ARG A 25 -6.96 -40.70 -19.67
N ASN A 26 -6.05 -39.73 -19.63
CA ASN A 26 -6.03 -38.72 -18.60
C ASN A 26 -7.36 -38.03 -18.77
N GLU A 27 -8.22 -38.14 -17.76
CA GLU A 27 -9.34 -37.25 -17.55
C GLU A 27 -8.85 -35.83 -17.86
N THR A 28 -9.20 -35.33 -19.04
CA THR A 28 -8.96 -33.94 -19.38
C THR A 28 -9.86 -33.18 -18.45
N ASN A 29 -9.27 -32.58 -17.41
CA ASN A 29 -9.97 -31.62 -16.57
C ASN A 29 -10.71 -30.66 -17.51
N PRO A 30 -12.03 -30.46 -17.31
CA PRO A 30 -12.80 -29.58 -18.17
C PRO A 30 -12.15 -28.20 -18.23
N THR A 31 -12.18 -27.58 -19.40
CA THR A 31 -11.68 -26.20 -19.55
C THR A 31 -12.59 -25.25 -18.75
N HIS A 32 -12.08 -24.09 -18.33
CA HIS A 32 -12.88 -23.09 -17.61
C HIS A 32 -14.22 -22.79 -18.30
N VAL A 33 -14.21 -22.71 -19.63
CA VAL A 33 -15.42 -22.50 -20.46
C VAL A 33 -16.40 -23.67 -20.34
N GLN A 34 -15.93 -24.91 -20.28
CA GLN A 34 -16.79 -26.08 -20.14
C GLN A 34 -17.43 -26.17 -18.75
N GLU A 35 -16.67 -25.89 -17.68
CA GLU A 35 -17.22 -25.85 -16.31
C GLU A 35 -18.24 -24.71 -16.16
N GLU A 36 -17.98 -23.56 -16.78
CA GLU A 36 -18.90 -22.41 -16.81
C GLU A 36 -20.23 -22.74 -17.50
N GLU A 37 -20.17 -23.33 -18.71
CA GLU A 37 -21.36 -23.77 -19.44
C GLU A 37 -22.15 -24.86 -18.69
N GLU A 38 -21.46 -25.77 -18.01
CA GLU A 38 -22.09 -26.83 -17.21
C GLU A 38 -22.78 -26.26 -15.97
N LEU A 39 -22.11 -25.38 -15.22
CA LEU A 39 -22.67 -24.73 -14.03
C LEU A 39 -23.86 -23.83 -14.39
N GLN A 40 -23.77 -23.08 -15.48
CA GLN A 40 -24.88 -22.25 -15.96
C GLN A 40 -26.08 -23.11 -16.37
N ARG A 41 -25.86 -24.26 -17.04
CA ARG A 41 -26.92 -25.21 -17.41
C ARG A 41 -27.58 -25.82 -16.17
N GLU A 42 -26.80 -26.18 -15.16
CA GLU A 42 -27.28 -26.73 -13.89
C GLU A 42 -28.14 -25.70 -13.13
N LEU A 43 -27.68 -24.44 -13.03
CA LEU A 43 -28.43 -23.35 -12.41
C LEU A 43 -29.76 -23.09 -13.14
N ARG A 44 -29.75 -22.98 -14.48
CA ARG A 44 -30.99 -22.80 -15.27
C ARG A 44 -31.97 -23.95 -15.08
N SER A 45 -31.49 -25.20 -15.10
CA SER A 45 -32.33 -26.37 -14.85
C SER A 45 -32.97 -26.33 -13.46
N HIS A 46 -32.23 -25.89 -12.43
CA HIS A 46 -32.76 -25.73 -11.09
C HIS A 46 -33.78 -24.58 -10.98
N VAL A 47 -33.60 -23.49 -11.73
CA VAL A 47 -34.53 -22.37 -11.79
C VAL A 47 -35.84 -22.77 -12.48
N GLU A 48 -35.75 -23.42 -13.64
CA GLU A 48 -36.92 -23.95 -14.38
C GLU A 48 -37.71 -24.98 -13.54
N SER A 49 -37.01 -25.83 -12.79
CA SER A 49 -37.61 -26.82 -11.89
C SER A 49 -37.99 -26.31 -10.50
N ARG A 50 -37.80 -25.01 -10.21
CA ARG A 50 -38.07 -24.34 -8.92
C ARG A 50 -37.41 -25.01 -7.71
N ARG A 51 -36.21 -25.58 -7.88
CA ARG A 51 -35.49 -26.31 -6.84
C ARG A 51 -34.58 -25.39 -6.02
N LEU A 52 -35.16 -24.66 -5.05
CA LEU A 52 -34.46 -23.72 -4.17
C LEU A 52 -33.24 -24.33 -3.45
N ARG A 53 -33.38 -25.58 -2.97
CA ARG A 53 -32.31 -26.28 -2.23
C ARG A 53 -31.09 -26.58 -3.10
N GLY A 54 -31.28 -26.92 -4.38
CA GLY A 54 -30.17 -27.21 -5.31
C GLY A 54 -29.29 -25.99 -5.52
N ILE A 55 -29.90 -24.84 -5.82
CA ILE A 55 -29.23 -23.55 -6.01
C ILE A 55 -28.46 -23.15 -4.73
N THR A 56 -29.14 -23.25 -3.58
CA THR A 56 -28.54 -22.92 -2.28
C THR A 56 -27.30 -23.80 -2.00
N THR A 57 -27.37 -25.11 -2.28
CA THR A 57 -26.24 -26.02 -2.06
C THR A 57 -25.06 -25.73 -2.97
N ILE A 58 -25.30 -25.34 -4.23
CA ILE A 58 -24.25 -24.99 -5.19
C ILE A 58 -23.49 -23.74 -4.70
N LEU A 59 -24.23 -22.66 -4.40
CA LEU A 59 -23.65 -21.41 -3.92
C LEU A 59 -22.93 -21.59 -2.58
N ARG A 60 -23.57 -22.29 -1.64
CA ARG A 60 -22.98 -22.58 -0.32
C ARG A 60 -21.70 -23.41 -0.43
N LYS A 61 -21.63 -24.39 -1.33
CA LYS A 61 -20.42 -25.21 -1.54
C LYS A 61 -19.25 -24.38 -2.07
N LYS A 62 -19.49 -23.48 -3.03
CA LYS A 62 -18.46 -22.59 -3.58
C LYS A 62 -17.99 -21.56 -2.54
N ARG A 63 -18.92 -20.97 -1.78
CA ARG A 63 -18.60 -20.07 -0.66
C ARG A 63 -17.83 -20.77 0.45
N ALA A 64 -18.29 -21.93 0.91
CA ALA A 64 -17.65 -22.68 2.00
C ALA A 64 -16.19 -23.03 1.68
N LEU A 65 -15.89 -23.32 0.41
CA LEU A 65 -14.52 -23.53 -0.05
C LEU A 65 -13.66 -22.27 0.09
N ALA A 66 -14.17 -21.10 -0.33
CA ALA A 66 -13.47 -19.83 -0.21
C ALA A 66 -13.28 -19.43 1.27
N VAL A 67 -14.34 -19.57 2.08
CA VAL A 67 -14.32 -19.25 3.52
C VAL A 67 -13.37 -20.17 4.30
N ASP A 68 -13.37 -21.49 4.05
CA ASP A 68 -12.42 -22.42 4.70
C ASP A 68 -10.97 -22.05 4.37
N LEU A 69 -10.69 -21.69 3.12
CA LEU A 69 -9.35 -21.23 2.73
C LEU A 69 -8.99 -19.87 3.37
N MET A 70 -9.97 -18.96 3.49
CA MET A 70 -9.81 -17.65 4.13
C MET A 70 -9.61 -17.78 5.64
N GLU A 71 -10.38 -18.61 6.31
CA GLU A 71 -10.29 -18.85 7.76
C GLU A 71 -8.94 -19.47 8.13
N ARG A 72 -8.46 -20.43 7.33
CA ARG A 72 -7.09 -20.94 7.46
C ARG A 72 -6.04 -19.84 7.33
N GLU A 73 -6.28 -18.81 6.52
CA GLU A 73 -5.39 -17.66 6.41
C GLU A 73 -5.52 -16.72 7.61
N ILE A 74 -6.74 -16.40 8.06
CA ILE A 74 -7.02 -15.51 9.20
C ILE A 74 -6.47 -16.06 10.52
N ILE A 75 -6.69 -17.35 10.82
CA ILE A 75 -6.18 -18.00 12.03
C ILE A 75 -4.64 -17.90 12.09
N ARG A 76 -3.99 -17.85 10.92
CA ARG A 76 -2.53 -17.75 10.83
C ARG A 76 -2.03 -16.30 10.93
N THR A 77 -2.70 -15.33 10.30
CA THR A 77 -2.33 -13.90 10.39
C THR A 77 -2.59 -13.31 11.78
N LYS A 78 -3.62 -13.76 12.49
CA LYS A 78 -4.01 -13.29 13.84
C LYS A 78 -3.29 -13.97 15.04
N SER A 79 -2.22 -14.73 14.84
CA SER A 79 -1.54 -15.46 15.94
C SER A 79 -0.80 -14.54 16.96
N GLY A 80 -1.58 -14.02 17.91
CA GLY A 80 -1.32 -14.02 19.36
C GLY A 80 -2.06 -15.21 20.03
N PRO A 81 -1.99 -15.39 21.36
CA PRO A 81 -2.56 -16.58 22.01
C PRO A 81 -4.07 -16.67 21.79
N PRO A 82 -4.64 -17.89 21.78
CA PRO A 82 -6.07 -18.07 21.62
C PRO A 82 -6.79 -17.48 22.84
N SER A 83 -7.59 -16.43 22.63
CA SER A 83 -8.72 -16.18 23.53
C SER A 83 -9.69 -17.36 23.36
N PRO A 84 -10.13 -18.01 24.45
CA PRO A 84 -11.01 -19.17 24.36
C PRO A 84 -12.41 -18.71 23.92
N ARG A 85 -12.65 -18.65 22.62
CA ARG A 85 -14.01 -18.57 22.08
C ARG A 85 -14.54 -19.95 21.76
N ARG A 86 -15.57 -20.33 22.53
CA ARG A 86 -16.46 -21.46 22.33
C ARG A 86 -17.11 -21.39 20.95
N LEU A 87 -17.30 -22.58 20.38
CA LEU A 87 -18.17 -22.89 19.25
C LEU A 87 -19.37 -21.95 19.15
N ASP A 88 -19.51 -21.31 18.00
CA ASP A 88 -20.81 -20.92 17.46
C ASP A 88 -20.85 -21.33 15.98
N THR A 89 -20.59 -22.61 15.74
CA THR A 89 -20.94 -23.33 14.50
C THR A 89 -22.00 -24.37 14.86
N ASP A 90 -23.24 -23.92 15.06
CA ASP A 90 -24.40 -24.79 14.86
C ASP A 90 -24.59 -24.97 13.33
N VAL A 91 -23.71 -25.77 12.74
CA VAL A 91 -23.95 -26.49 11.46
C VAL A 91 -23.51 -27.93 11.69
N VAL A 92 -24.34 -28.67 12.43
CA VAL A 92 -24.36 -30.14 12.46
C VAL A 92 -25.85 -30.46 12.27
N ASP A 93 -26.28 -30.97 11.13
CA ASP A 93 -26.08 -32.37 10.75
C ASP A 93 -25.88 -32.57 9.23
N THR A 94 -25.20 -33.67 8.91
CA THR A 94 -25.04 -34.34 7.61
C THR A 94 -23.74 -34.07 6.82
N ILE A 95 -22.57 -34.34 7.43
CA ILE A 95 -21.42 -34.92 6.71
C ILE A 95 -20.79 -35.99 7.60
N GLN A 96 -21.46 -37.14 7.70
CA GLN A 96 -20.81 -38.40 8.04
C GLN A 96 -20.58 -39.12 6.72
N THR A 97 -19.43 -38.86 6.11
CA THR A 97 -18.66 -39.74 5.21
C THR A 97 -17.60 -38.88 4.51
N LEU A 98 -16.38 -39.40 4.44
CA LEU A 98 -15.17 -38.80 3.84
C LEU A 98 -14.35 -37.93 4.79
N THR A 99 -13.66 -38.55 5.75
CA THR A 99 -12.19 -38.58 5.84
C THR A 99 -11.74 -39.17 7.18
N GLU A 100 -11.76 -40.49 7.30
CA GLU A 100 -10.81 -41.17 8.19
C GLU A 100 -9.57 -41.47 7.35
N ASN A 101 -8.44 -40.87 7.72
CA ASN A 101 -7.15 -41.55 7.89
C ASN A 101 -6.04 -40.54 8.24
N ASN A 102 -5.41 -40.81 9.38
CA ASN A 102 -4.09 -40.39 9.85
C ASN A 102 -3.90 -38.94 10.35
N ILE A 103 -4.08 -38.75 11.66
CA ILE A 103 -3.18 -37.91 12.46
C ILE A 103 -2.96 -38.65 13.79
N GLU A 104 -1.74 -39.14 14.00
CA GLU A 104 -1.26 -39.66 15.29
C GLU A 104 -0.98 -38.50 16.26
N GLU A 105 -1.21 -38.82 17.53
CA GLU A 105 -1.06 -38.02 18.74
C GLU A 105 0.39 -37.57 18.97
N ASP A 106 0.56 -36.36 19.52
CA ASP A 106 1.56 -36.01 20.55
C ASP A 106 1.31 -34.55 20.99
N ASP A 107 0.51 -34.40 22.03
CA ASP A 107 0.35 -33.17 22.81
C ASP A 107 1.38 -33.14 23.96
N ASP A 108 1.68 -31.92 24.44
CA ASP A 108 2.48 -31.58 25.64
C ASP A 108 3.96 -31.20 25.43
N GLU A 109 4.29 -30.27 24.51
CA GLU A 109 5.53 -29.45 24.64
C GLU A 109 5.59 -28.15 23.77
N GLU A 110 4.46 -27.64 23.26
CA GLU A 110 4.47 -26.68 22.13
C GLU A 110 4.18 -25.20 22.44
N GLU A 111 3.99 -24.79 23.70
CA GLU A 111 3.57 -23.40 24.00
C GLU A 111 4.71 -22.35 23.93
N THR A 112 5.96 -22.75 24.13
CA THR A 112 7.12 -21.82 24.05
C THR A 112 7.76 -21.72 22.66
N LYS A 113 7.37 -22.61 21.72
CA LYS A 113 7.97 -22.67 20.36
C LYS A 113 7.17 -21.91 19.29
N ARG A 114 5.90 -21.51 19.55
CA ARG A 114 5.04 -20.86 18.53
C ARG A 114 5.51 -19.46 18.10
N ALA A 115 6.21 -18.71 18.95
CA ALA A 115 6.74 -17.40 18.58
C ALA A 115 7.91 -17.46 17.58
N VAL A 116 8.63 -18.58 17.51
CA VAL A 116 9.84 -18.74 16.67
C VAL A 116 9.50 -19.03 15.19
N HIS A 117 8.26 -19.44 14.89
CA HIS A 117 7.87 -19.87 13.53
C HIS A 117 7.33 -18.77 12.59
N LYS A 118 7.21 -17.51 13.06
CA LYS A 118 6.42 -16.45 12.41
C LYS A 118 6.95 -15.94 11.06
N TRP A 119 8.20 -16.25 10.69
CA TRP A 119 8.83 -15.80 9.44
C TRP A 119 9.28 -16.93 8.50
N ARG A 120 8.98 -18.20 8.80
CA ARG A 120 9.34 -19.29 7.88
C ARG A 120 8.34 -19.33 6.72
N VAL A 121 8.83 -19.10 5.49
CA VAL A 121 8.05 -19.31 4.26
C VAL A 121 7.55 -20.74 4.24
N SER A 122 6.26 -20.89 4.51
CA SER A 122 5.56 -22.12 4.26
C SER A 122 5.11 -22.09 2.80
N PHE A 123 5.71 -22.94 1.96
CA PHE A 123 5.24 -23.11 0.58
C PHE A 123 3.81 -23.70 0.53
N GLN A 124 3.30 -24.22 1.65
CA GLN A 124 1.89 -24.53 1.81
C GLN A 124 1.05 -23.25 1.91
N VAL A 125 1.54 -22.19 2.58
CA VAL A 125 0.90 -20.86 2.61
C VAL A 125 0.87 -20.22 1.21
N GLU A 126 1.98 -20.28 0.48
CA GLU A 126 2.01 -19.80 -0.92
C GLU A 126 0.97 -20.55 -1.79
N ARG A 127 0.81 -21.85 -1.54
CA ARG A 127 -0.21 -22.66 -2.22
C ARG A 127 -1.62 -22.27 -1.79
N THR A 128 -1.90 -22.08 -0.49
CA THR A 128 -3.22 -21.66 -0.01
C THR A 128 -3.59 -20.30 -0.56
N ASN A 129 -2.68 -19.33 -0.61
CA ASN A 129 -2.96 -17.97 -1.09
C ASN A 129 -3.26 -17.92 -2.57
N ARG A 130 -2.56 -18.74 -3.38
CA ARG A 130 -2.92 -18.91 -4.80
C ARG A 130 -4.29 -19.56 -4.95
N LEU A 131 -4.59 -20.60 -4.17
CA LEU A 131 -5.86 -21.32 -4.24
C LEU A 131 -7.04 -20.48 -3.74
N LEU A 132 -6.83 -19.65 -2.71
CA LEU A 132 -7.80 -18.70 -2.18
C LEU A 132 -8.25 -17.74 -3.29
N LEU A 133 -7.30 -17.15 -4.03
CA LEU A 133 -7.61 -16.22 -5.11
C LEU A 133 -8.49 -16.85 -6.20
N TYR A 134 -8.23 -18.11 -6.58
CA TYR A 134 -9.08 -18.84 -7.53
C TYR A 134 -10.45 -19.23 -6.92
N ALA A 135 -10.49 -19.60 -5.63
CA ALA A 135 -11.74 -19.94 -4.95
C ALA A 135 -12.66 -18.72 -4.81
N GLU A 136 -12.13 -17.55 -4.48
CA GLU A 136 -12.87 -16.29 -4.45
C GLU A 136 -13.38 -15.88 -5.83
N GLN A 137 -12.54 -16.04 -6.86
CA GLN A 137 -12.94 -15.78 -8.25
C GLN A 137 -14.10 -16.70 -8.67
N GLU A 138 -13.99 -18.00 -8.41
CA GLU A 138 -15.06 -18.96 -8.72
C GLU A 138 -16.33 -18.72 -7.92
N TRP A 139 -16.22 -18.31 -6.65
CA TRP A 139 -17.39 -17.98 -5.83
C TRP A 139 -18.13 -16.77 -6.40
N LYS A 140 -17.42 -15.68 -6.70
CA LYS A 140 -18.00 -14.48 -7.32
C LYS A 140 -18.57 -14.78 -8.71
N HIS A 141 -17.88 -15.59 -9.50
CA HIS A 141 -18.37 -16.01 -10.83
C HIS A 141 -19.61 -16.90 -10.74
N ALA A 142 -19.70 -17.81 -9.77
CA ALA A 142 -20.91 -18.59 -9.51
C ALA A 142 -22.11 -17.69 -9.10
N GLN A 143 -21.88 -16.64 -8.31
CA GLN A 143 -22.91 -15.64 -8.01
C GLN A 143 -23.35 -14.86 -9.26
N GLN A 144 -22.40 -14.46 -10.12
CA GLN A 144 -22.70 -13.80 -11.40
C GLN A 144 -23.55 -14.70 -12.31
N LEU A 145 -23.20 -15.99 -12.46
CA LEU A 145 -23.99 -16.95 -13.23
C LEU A 145 -25.40 -17.18 -12.63
N ALA A 146 -25.54 -17.12 -11.31
CA ALA A 146 -26.84 -17.18 -10.65
C ALA A 146 -27.70 -15.94 -10.95
N VAL A 147 -27.10 -14.75 -11.04
CA VAL A 147 -27.78 -13.53 -11.50
C VAL A 147 -28.26 -13.69 -12.94
N GLU A 148 -27.40 -14.17 -13.84
CA GLU A 148 -27.72 -14.40 -15.25
C GLU A 148 -28.74 -15.52 -15.49
N SER A 149 -28.87 -16.44 -14.53
CA SER A 149 -29.87 -17.52 -14.57
C SER A 149 -31.21 -17.12 -13.94
N GLU A 150 -31.44 -15.83 -13.66
CA GLU A 150 -32.69 -15.28 -13.13
C GLU A 150 -33.10 -15.80 -11.74
N VAL A 151 -32.12 -16.21 -10.90
CA VAL A 151 -32.38 -16.70 -9.53
C VAL A 151 -33.11 -15.64 -8.69
N ALA A 152 -32.84 -14.34 -8.91
CA ALA A 152 -33.54 -13.23 -8.27
C ALA A 152 -35.06 -13.25 -8.54
N HIS A 153 -35.47 -13.49 -9.79
CA HIS A 153 -36.89 -13.55 -10.16
C HIS A 153 -37.57 -14.78 -9.54
N LEU A 154 -36.85 -15.90 -9.43
CA LEU A 154 -37.34 -17.09 -8.72
C LEU A 154 -37.61 -16.80 -7.24
N ILE A 155 -36.69 -16.12 -6.55
CA ILE A 155 -36.84 -15.75 -5.13
C ILE A 155 -38.12 -14.95 -4.94
N ILE A 156 -38.30 -13.87 -5.71
CA ILE A 156 -39.48 -12.99 -5.58
C ILE A 156 -40.77 -13.72 -5.92
N ARG A 157 -40.80 -14.52 -6.98
CA ARG A 157 -41.99 -15.30 -7.40
C ARG A 157 -42.36 -16.41 -6.41
N CYS A 158 -41.41 -16.89 -5.60
CA CYS A 158 -41.68 -17.82 -4.51
C CYS A 158 -42.22 -17.13 -3.25
N MET A 159 -41.94 -15.83 -3.07
CA MET A 159 -42.45 -15.03 -1.95
C MET A 159 -43.84 -14.46 -2.21
N THR A 160 -44.23 -14.28 -3.47
CA THR A 160 -45.57 -13.81 -3.83
C THR A 160 -46.62 -14.93 -3.70
N PRO A 161 -47.73 -14.72 -2.99
CA PRO A 161 -48.73 -15.76 -2.78
C PRO A 161 -49.46 -16.11 -4.09
N LYS A 162 -49.53 -17.40 -4.44
CA LYS A 162 -50.43 -17.87 -5.51
C LYS A 162 -51.87 -17.92 -5.01
N SER A 163 -52.80 -17.48 -5.85
CA SER A 163 -54.25 -17.67 -5.71
C SER A 163 -54.62 -19.16 -5.65
N ALA A 164 -54.58 -19.77 -4.46
CA ALA A 164 -55.23 -21.06 -4.17
C ALA A 164 -55.34 -21.33 -2.65
N SER A 165 -56.09 -20.49 -1.92
CA SER A 165 -56.96 -20.94 -0.81
C SER A 165 -57.71 -19.78 -0.17
N LYS A 166 -58.70 -19.23 -0.89
CA LYS A 166 -59.89 -18.63 -0.25
C LYS A 166 -61.06 -19.60 -0.38
N LYS A 167 -60.89 -20.82 0.12
CA LYS A 167 -61.95 -21.79 0.48
C LYS A 167 -61.33 -23.02 1.14
N ALA A 168 -60.88 -22.87 2.38
CA ALA A 168 -60.68 -24.01 3.28
C ALA A 168 -61.01 -23.55 4.71
N THR A 169 -62.30 -23.35 4.96
CA THR A 169 -62.85 -23.62 6.28
C THR A 169 -62.59 -25.09 6.59
N THR A 170 -62.07 -25.35 7.79
CA THR A 170 -61.89 -26.65 8.47
C THR A 170 -60.74 -27.57 8.01
N ASN A 171 -59.82 -27.80 8.97
CA ASN A 171 -58.80 -28.85 9.06
C ASN A 171 -57.69 -28.90 7.99
N VAL A 172 -56.72 -27.98 8.09
CA VAL A 172 -55.39 -28.18 7.50
C VAL A 172 -54.51 -28.94 8.51
N SER A 173 -53.96 -30.08 8.08
CA SER A 173 -53.06 -30.92 8.88
C SER A 173 -51.78 -30.16 9.27
N ALA A 174 -51.30 -30.35 10.51
CA ALA A 174 -50.05 -29.77 11.02
C ALA A 174 -48.83 -30.05 10.11
N LYS A 175 -48.87 -31.14 9.34
CA LYS A 175 -47.82 -31.53 8.38
C LYS A 175 -47.71 -30.57 7.18
N THR A 176 -48.81 -29.93 6.78
CA THR A 176 -48.85 -28.98 5.66
C THR A 176 -48.38 -27.58 6.09
N MET A 177 -48.64 -27.18 7.34
CA MET A 177 -48.08 -25.95 7.91
C MET A 177 -46.56 -26.05 8.13
N LEU A 178 -46.07 -27.20 8.62
CA LEU A 178 -44.64 -27.49 8.74
C LEU A 178 -43.90 -27.46 7.39
N HIS A 179 -44.54 -27.91 6.30
CA HIS A 179 -43.96 -27.86 4.95
C HIS A 179 -43.90 -26.43 4.39
N ALA A 180 -44.91 -25.59 4.62
CA ALA A 180 -44.93 -24.19 4.19
C ALA A 180 -43.88 -23.35 4.95
N GLU A 181 -43.73 -23.59 6.26
CA GLU A 181 -42.66 -22.96 7.06
C GLU A 181 -41.27 -23.41 6.60
N ALA A 182 -41.08 -24.69 6.23
CA ALA A 182 -39.81 -25.18 5.71
C ALA A 182 -39.41 -24.51 4.37
N GLU A 183 -40.36 -24.29 3.46
CA GLU A 183 -40.09 -23.60 2.18
C GLU A 183 -39.65 -22.14 2.38
N GLU A 184 -40.30 -21.40 3.28
CA GLU A 184 -39.91 -20.03 3.61
C GLU A 184 -38.49 -19.94 4.22
N LEU A 185 -38.09 -20.91 5.03
CA LEU A 185 -36.74 -20.96 5.62
C LEU A 185 -35.66 -21.20 4.54
N TYR A 186 -35.94 -22.03 3.54
CA TYR A 186 -35.04 -22.21 2.40
C TYR A 186 -34.93 -20.96 1.53
N ILE A 187 -35.99 -20.15 1.43
CA ILE A 187 -35.94 -18.85 0.74
C ILE A 187 -35.01 -17.89 1.48
N LEU A 188 -35.10 -17.81 2.81
CA LEU A 188 -34.22 -16.97 3.62
C LEU A 188 -32.74 -17.37 3.48
N ASP A 189 -32.46 -18.68 3.51
CA ASP A 189 -31.13 -19.25 3.28
C ASP A 189 -30.61 -18.93 1.87
N LEU A 190 -31.46 -19.08 0.85
CA LEU A 190 -31.09 -18.79 -0.53
C LEU A 190 -30.78 -17.29 -0.72
N ILE A 191 -31.60 -16.39 -0.15
CA ILE A 191 -31.34 -14.95 -0.18
C ILE A 191 -29.97 -14.67 0.44
N HIS A 192 -29.70 -15.20 1.63
CA HIS A 192 -28.43 -15.02 2.32
C HIS A 192 -27.22 -15.50 1.51
N GLU A 193 -27.30 -16.67 0.86
CA GLU A 193 -26.20 -17.17 0.01
C GLU A 193 -26.06 -16.42 -1.31
N PHE A 194 -27.18 -15.95 -1.89
CA PHE A 194 -27.19 -15.20 -3.14
C PHE A 194 -26.47 -13.85 -3.00
N ILE A 195 -26.72 -13.13 -1.91
CA ILE A 195 -26.09 -11.83 -1.62
C ILE A 195 -24.83 -11.93 -0.75
N ALA A 196 -24.33 -13.14 -0.48
CA ALA A 196 -23.21 -13.35 0.43
C ALA A 196 -21.98 -12.51 0.02
N GLY A 197 -21.34 -11.86 1.01
CA GLY A 197 -20.21 -10.96 0.78
C GLY A 197 -20.58 -9.61 0.13
N GLY A 198 -21.84 -9.19 0.27
CA GLY A 198 -22.31 -7.89 -0.22
C GLY A 198 -22.27 -7.75 -1.74
N TYR A 199 -22.43 -8.85 -2.48
CA TYR A 199 -22.21 -8.86 -3.93
C TYR A 199 -23.20 -7.94 -4.68
N GLU A 200 -22.72 -6.76 -5.10
CA GLU A 200 -23.52 -5.68 -5.67
C GLU A 200 -24.40 -6.11 -6.87
N PRO A 201 -23.92 -6.91 -7.85
CA PRO A 201 -24.78 -7.37 -8.95
C PRO A 201 -25.96 -8.22 -8.48
N ALA A 202 -25.79 -9.06 -7.45
CA ALA A 202 -26.88 -9.84 -6.87
C ALA A 202 -27.87 -8.96 -6.10
N GLN A 203 -27.39 -8.00 -5.30
CA GLN A 203 -28.24 -7.00 -4.64
C GLN A 203 -29.10 -6.24 -5.66
N ASN A 204 -28.49 -5.77 -6.76
CA ASN A 204 -29.17 -5.00 -7.81
C ASN A 204 -30.16 -5.87 -8.61
N ALA A 205 -29.82 -7.13 -8.89
CA ALA A 205 -30.72 -8.07 -9.55
C ALA A 205 -31.96 -8.37 -8.69
N LEU A 206 -31.77 -8.56 -7.38
CA LEU A 206 -32.86 -8.78 -6.44
C LEU A 206 -33.81 -7.57 -6.38
N TYR A 207 -33.27 -6.34 -6.37
CA TYR A 207 -34.09 -5.14 -6.40
C TYR A 207 -34.85 -4.97 -7.73
N ARG A 208 -34.20 -5.24 -8.87
CA ARG A 208 -34.85 -5.20 -10.19
C ARG A 208 -35.99 -6.21 -10.31
N ALA A 209 -35.78 -7.43 -9.81
CA ALA A 209 -36.82 -8.46 -9.79
C ALA A 209 -38.05 -8.05 -8.97
N MET A 210 -37.90 -7.20 -7.95
CA MET A 210 -39.04 -6.65 -7.20
C MET A 210 -39.83 -5.59 -7.99
N LEU A 211 -39.20 -4.91 -8.95
CA LEU A 211 -39.80 -3.82 -9.73
C LEU A 211 -40.42 -4.26 -11.06
N GLU A 212 -39.95 -5.37 -11.64
CA GLU A 212 -40.46 -5.87 -12.92
C GLU A 212 -41.89 -6.40 -12.82
N VAL A 213 -42.66 -6.33 -13.91
CA VAL A 213 -44.00 -6.92 -14.01
C VAL A 213 -43.88 -8.28 -14.71
N TYR A 214 -44.51 -9.34 -14.19
CA TYR A 214 -44.42 -10.70 -14.73
C TYR A 214 -45.67 -11.04 -15.56
N ASP A 215 -45.51 -11.86 -16.61
CA ASP A 215 -46.63 -12.28 -17.48
C ASP A 215 -47.75 -13.07 -16.75
N ASP A 216 -47.46 -13.66 -15.58
CA ASP A 216 -48.48 -14.30 -14.72
C ASP A 216 -49.38 -13.27 -13.98
N ASP A 217 -49.09 -11.96 -14.09
CA ASP A 217 -49.85 -10.89 -13.42
C ASP A 217 -51.18 -10.55 -14.14
N ASP A 218 -51.58 -11.30 -15.17
CA ASP A 218 -52.86 -11.18 -15.88
C ASP A 218 -54.11 -11.39 -14.99
N ASP A 219 -53.93 -11.97 -13.78
CA ASP A 219 -54.96 -11.98 -12.74
C ASP A 219 -55.01 -10.60 -12.03
N GLU A 220 -56.18 -9.93 -12.05
CA GLU A 220 -56.49 -8.64 -11.38
C GLU A 220 -56.03 -8.57 -9.89
N THR A 221 -55.76 -9.72 -9.27
CA THR A 221 -55.33 -9.83 -7.86
C THR A 221 -53.81 -9.81 -7.64
N THR A 222 -53.00 -10.02 -8.68
CA THR A 222 -51.52 -10.10 -8.62
C THR A 222 -50.83 -8.85 -9.16
N ALA A 223 -51.50 -8.09 -10.02
CA ALA A 223 -51.00 -6.82 -10.58
C ALA A 223 -50.83 -5.68 -9.55
N ASP A 224 -51.61 -5.70 -8.46
CA ASP A 224 -51.58 -4.67 -7.39
C ASP A 224 -50.69 -5.05 -6.19
N VAL A 225 -49.93 -6.14 -6.25
CA VAL A 225 -49.10 -6.59 -5.12
C VAL A 225 -47.79 -5.81 -5.06
N ASP A 226 -47.65 -4.94 -4.06
CA ASP A 226 -46.37 -4.30 -3.75
C ASP A 226 -45.37 -5.35 -3.23
N ARG A 227 -44.48 -5.79 -4.12
CA ARG A 227 -43.48 -6.83 -3.83
C ARG A 227 -42.40 -6.35 -2.86
N LYS A 228 -42.14 -5.04 -2.79
CA LYS A 228 -41.27 -4.45 -1.76
C LYS A 228 -41.88 -4.62 -0.38
N GLU A 229 -43.20 -4.46 -0.28
CA GLU A 229 -43.94 -4.71 0.95
C GLU A 229 -43.90 -6.20 1.34
N VAL A 230 -44.09 -7.11 0.39
CA VAL A 230 -44.01 -8.56 0.64
C VAL A 230 -42.63 -8.95 1.21
N PHE A 231 -41.56 -8.46 0.59
CA PHE A 231 -40.19 -8.74 1.05
C PHE A 231 -39.91 -8.14 2.43
N SER A 232 -40.33 -6.89 2.67
CA SER A 232 -40.15 -6.23 3.96
C SER A 232 -40.94 -6.92 5.08
N ARG A 233 -42.18 -7.34 4.81
CA ARG A 233 -42.98 -8.14 5.77
C ARG A 233 -42.32 -9.49 6.07
N PHE A 234 -41.74 -10.14 5.06
CA PHE A 234 -40.99 -11.38 5.24
C PHE A 234 -39.80 -11.18 6.20
N LEU A 235 -38.96 -10.16 5.98
CA LEU A 235 -37.87 -9.85 6.89
C LEU A 235 -38.36 -9.51 8.31
N LEU A 236 -39.40 -8.67 8.43
CA LEU A 236 -39.98 -8.29 9.72
C LEU A 236 -40.50 -9.50 10.52
N LYS A 237 -41.04 -10.53 9.85
CA LYS A 237 -41.50 -11.79 10.49
C LYS A 237 -40.37 -12.47 11.25
N TYR A 238 -39.18 -12.56 10.65
CA TYR A 238 -38.00 -13.22 11.23
C TYR A 238 -37.20 -12.33 12.19
N ILE A 239 -37.26 -11.01 12.04
CA ILE A 239 -36.59 -10.07 12.96
C ILE A 239 -37.37 -9.93 14.28
N ARG A 240 -38.70 -9.81 14.22
CA ARG A 240 -39.53 -9.56 15.41
C ARG A 240 -39.67 -10.79 16.30
N MET A 241 -39.91 -11.98 15.73
CA MET A 241 -40.06 -13.28 16.43
C MET A 241 -40.62 -13.25 17.88
N ASP A 242 -41.58 -12.36 18.18
CA ASP A 242 -42.07 -12.09 19.54
C ASP A 242 -42.89 -13.24 20.17
N LYS A 243 -43.23 -14.29 19.39
CA LYS A 243 -44.24 -15.30 19.75
C LYS A 243 -43.77 -16.76 19.74
N ILE A 244 -42.51 -17.05 19.45
CA ILE A 244 -41.99 -18.43 19.36
C ILE A 244 -41.03 -18.65 20.54
N PRO A 245 -41.12 -19.76 21.29
CA PRO A 245 -40.17 -20.05 22.37
C PRO A 245 -38.74 -20.04 21.82
N LYS A 246 -37.80 -19.40 22.54
CA LYS A 246 -36.37 -19.27 22.17
C LYS A 246 -35.72 -20.66 21.99
N SER A 247 -35.92 -21.30 20.84
CA SER A 247 -35.20 -22.49 20.42
C SER A 247 -33.91 -22.08 19.71
N LYS A 248 -32.89 -22.94 19.73
CA LYS A 248 -31.64 -22.72 18.97
C LYS A 248 -31.90 -22.39 17.49
N THR A 249 -32.89 -23.04 16.88
CA THR A 249 -33.31 -22.79 15.49
C THR A 249 -33.90 -21.41 15.27
N SER A 250 -34.74 -20.89 16.17
CA SER A 250 -35.30 -19.54 16.05
C SER A 250 -34.22 -18.45 16.09
N ILE A 251 -33.23 -18.59 16.97
CA ILE A 251 -32.08 -17.68 17.09
C ILE A 251 -31.22 -17.73 15.81
N HIS A 252 -31.03 -18.92 15.23
CA HIS A 252 -30.28 -19.08 13.98
C HIS A 252 -30.93 -18.29 12.83
N TYR A 253 -32.25 -18.41 12.63
CA TYR A 253 -32.94 -17.70 11.56
C TYR A 253 -33.06 -16.19 11.81
N GLN A 254 -33.23 -15.78 13.07
CA GLN A 254 -33.16 -14.36 13.43
C GLN A 254 -31.78 -13.77 13.13
N LYS A 255 -30.70 -14.52 13.43
CA LYS A 255 -29.32 -14.16 13.04
C LYS A 255 -29.20 -14.07 11.50
N ILE A 256 -29.79 -15.00 10.73
CA ILE A 256 -29.72 -14.95 9.26
C ILE A 256 -30.48 -13.73 8.72
N ALA A 257 -31.68 -13.44 9.22
CA ALA A 257 -32.46 -12.28 8.79
C ALA A 257 -31.71 -10.95 9.03
N LEU A 258 -31.07 -10.79 10.19
CA LEU A 258 -30.20 -9.65 10.46
C LEU A 258 -28.98 -9.63 9.52
N SER A 259 -28.39 -10.80 9.24
CA SER A 259 -27.33 -10.92 8.23
C SER A 259 -27.79 -10.46 6.86
N VAL A 260 -29.00 -10.81 6.43
CA VAL A 260 -29.55 -10.37 5.15
C VAL A 260 -29.69 -8.84 5.13
N VAL A 261 -30.24 -8.23 6.18
CA VAL A 261 -30.34 -6.76 6.27
C VAL A 261 -28.96 -6.09 6.19
N HIS A 262 -27.97 -6.63 6.91
CA HIS A 262 -26.59 -6.16 6.86
C HIS A 262 -26.00 -6.29 5.45
N LEU A 263 -26.05 -7.49 4.84
CA LEU A 263 -25.50 -7.77 3.51
C LEU A 263 -26.19 -6.99 2.38
N LEU A 264 -27.46 -6.62 2.52
CA LEU A 264 -28.17 -5.79 1.53
C LEU A 264 -27.70 -4.32 1.58
N CYS A 265 -27.32 -3.82 2.76
CA CYS A 265 -26.82 -2.46 2.94
C CYS A 265 -25.29 -2.37 2.77
N GLU A 266 -24.58 -3.50 2.83
CA GLU A 266 -23.14 -3.61 2.59
C GLU A 266 -22.75 -3.03 1.23
N ASN A 267 -21.52 -2.49 1.14
CA ASN A 267 -21.03 -1.70 0.01
C ASN A 267 -21.81 -0.42 -0.26
N HIS A 268 -22.46 0.13 0.78
CA HIS A 268 -23.09 1.45 0.74
C HIS A 268 -24.22 1.56 -0.29
N ASN A 269 -25.02 0.50 -0.44
CA ASN A 269 -26.07 0.44 -1.45
C ASN A 269 -27.28 1.32 -1.05
N ILE A 270 -27.31 2.54 -1.58
CA ILE A 270 -28.30 3.59 -1.27
C ILE A 270 -29.74 3.08 -1.46
N VAL A 271 -29.98 2.25 -2.47
CA VAL A 271 -31.33 1.76 -2.80
C VAL A 271 -31.90 0.90 -1.66
N TRP A 272 -31.08 -0.01 -1.13
CA TRP A 272 -31.50 -0.84 0.00
C TRP A 272 -31.56 -0.03 1.30
N GLN A 273 -30.61 0.88 1.52
CA GLN A 273 -30.61 1.78 2.67
C GLN A 273 -31.90 2.60 2.77
N ASP A 274 -32.41 3.12 1.64
CA ASP A 274 -33.68 3.83 1.59
C ASP A 274 -34.87 2.91 1.86
N MET A 275 -34.88 1.72 1.26
CA MET A 275 -35.95 0.74 1.46
C MET A 275 -36.08 0.28 2.93
N MET A 276 -34.97 0.17 3.68
CA MET A 276 -35.00 -0.24 5.09
C MET A 276 -35.66 0.81 6.02
N ARG A 277 -35.72 2.07 5.58
CA ARG A 277 -36.38 3.19 6.28
C ARG A 277 -37.85 3.33 5.92
N GLU A 278 -38.24 2.88 4.73
CA GLU A 278 -39.63 2.95 4.26
C GLU A 278 -40.57 2.14 5.17
N LYS A 279 -41.77 2.69 5.36
CA LYS A 279 -42.78 2.07 6.22
C LYS A 279 -43.63 1.09 5.41
N TYR A 280 -43.22 -0.16 5.42
CA TYR A 280 -44.00 -1.29 4.92
C TYR A 280 -44.74 -1.97 6.10
N ALA A 281 -46.06 -2.20 5.98
CA ALA A 281 -46.95 -2.58 7.09
C ALA A 281 -47.01 -1.55 8.26
N GLU A 282 -46.68 -1.96 9.50
CA GLU A 282 -46.83 -1.13 10.74
C GLU A 282 -45.56 -0.38 11.17
N MET A 283 -44.35 -0.82 10.78
CA MET A 283 -43.07 -0.21 11.20
C MET A 283 -41.95 -0.44 10.19
N PRO A 284 -40.96 0.47 10.09
CA PRO A 284 -39.74 0.26 9.29
C PRO A 284 -38.90 -0.92 9.79
N VAL A 285 -38.09 -1.51 8.91
CA VAL A 285 -37.14 -2.59 9.27
C VAL A 285 -36.11 -2.07 10.27
N LEU A 286 -35.61 -0.84 10.09
CA LEU A 286 -34.68 -0.20 11.04
C LEU A 286 -35.27 -0.07 12.45
N ASP A 287 -36.55 0.30 12.57
CA ASP A 287 -37.24 0.41 13.87
C ASP A 287 -37.36 -0.96 14.56
N ALA A 288 -37.60 -2.03 13.80
CA ALA A 288 -37.62 -3.39 14.32
C ALA A 288 -36.25 -3.84 14.84
N VAL A 289 -35.16 -3.49 14.14
CA VAL A 289 -33.78 -3.77 14.58
C VAL A 289 -33.45 -3.02 15.87
N ILE A 290 -33.87 -1.75 15.99
CA ILE A 290 -33.65 -0.94 17.20
C ILE A 290 -34.43 -1.52 18.40
N LYS A 291 -35.70 -1.88 18.22
CA LYS A 291 -36.51 -2.54 19.27
C LYS A 291 -35.93 -3.88 19.70
N LEU A 292 -35.39 -4.65 18.77
CA LEU A 292 -34.69 -5.89 19.07
C LEU A 292 -33.42 -5.61 19.89
N MET A 293 -32.65 -4.59 19.49
CA MET A 293 -31.46 -4.16 20.22
C MET A 293 -31.80 -3.72 21.66
N ASP A 294 -32.94 -3.06 21.85
CA ASP A 294 -33.43 -2.62 23.17
C ASP A 294 -33.93 -3.75 24.08
N SER A 295 -34.33 -4.89 23.52
CA SER A 295 -34.75 -6.06 24.30
C SER A 295 -33.62 -7.07 24.54
N THR A 296 -32.47 -6.88 23.89
CA THR A 296 -31.33 -7.81 23.92
C THR A 296 -30.26 -7.34 24.93
N PRO A 297 -29.65 -8.26 25.71
CA PRO A 297 -28.54 -7.92 26.60
C PRO A 297 -27.25 -7.64 25.80
N LEU A 298 -26.36 -6.82 26.37
CA LEU A 298 -25.16 -6.31 25.67
C LEU A 298 -24.16 -7.42 25.25
N ASN A 299 -24.14 -8.55 25.96
CA ASN A 299 -23.24 -9.68 25.69
C ASN A 299 -23.80 -10.66 24.64
N ASP A 300 -25.03 -10.47 24.14
CA ASP A 300 -25.64 -11.39 23.18
C ASP A 300 -25.09 -11.17 21.76
N PRO A 301 -24.76 -12.23 21.00
CA PRO A 301 -24.38 -12.10 19.59
C PRO A 301 -25.43 -11.41 18.71
N ILE A 302 -26.72 -11.44 19.09
CA ILE A 302 -27.78 -10.69 18.40
C ILE A 302 -27.55 -9.18 18.54
N PHE A 303 -27.13 -8.70 19.72
CA PHE A 303 -26.85 -7.28 19.96
C PHE A 303 -25.72 -6.77 19.04
N LEU A 304 -24.64 -7.56 18.92
CA LEU A 304 -23.55 -7.28 17.98
C LEU A 304 -24.06 -7.18 16.54
N LYS A 305 -24.96 -8.09 16.14
CA LYS A 305 -25.48 -8.13 14.78
C LYS A 305 -26.42 -6.95 14.48
N CYS A 306 -27.25 -6.55 15.44
CA CYS A 306 -28.06 -5.33 15.34
C CYS A 306 -27.18 -4.10 15.11
N MET A 307 -26.08 -3.94 15.87
CA MET A 307 -25.16 -2.81 15.66
C MET A 307 -24.54 -2.82 14.26
N ARG A 308 -24.10 -3.98 13.77
CA ARG A 308 -23.59 -4.14 12.40
C ARG A 308 -24.63 -3.85 11.31
N CYS A 309 -25.91 -4.12 11.54
CA CYS A 309 -26.96 -3.71 10.61
C CYS A 309 -27.13 -2.19 10.61
N LEU A 310 -27.13 -1.56 11.79
CA LEU A 310 -27.29 -0.12 11.94
C LEU A 310 -26.10 0.66 11.37
N SER A 311 -24.88 0.15 11.51
CA SER A 311 -23.70 0.76 10.89
C SER A 311 -23.80 0.75 9.37
N GLU A 312 -24.05 -0.41 8.74
CA GLU A 312 -24.17 -0.51 7.27
C GLU A 312 -25.35 0.29 6.70
N ALA A 313 -26.44 0.44 7.47
CA ALA A 313 -27.56 1.29 7.07
C ALA A 313 -27.21 2.79 7.04
N CYS A 314 -26.18 3.22 7.77
CA CYS A 314 -25.75 4.62 7.89
C CYS A 314 -24.50 4.98 7.08
N GLN A 315 -23.59 4.02 6.88
CA GLN A 315 -22.36 4.22 6.10
C GLN A 315 -22.68 4.59 4.64
N GLY A 316 -21.72 5.17 3.91
CA GLY A 316 -21.96 5.58 2.51
C GLY A 316 -22.42 7.03 2.32
N PRO A 317 -22.13 7.88 3.29
CA PRO A 317 -23.11 8.47 4.22
C PRO A 317 -24.55 8.55 3.69
N CYS A 318 -25.51 8.07 4.48
CA CYS A 318 -26.95 8.23 4.25
C CYS A 318 -27.58 9.19 5.29
N PRO A 319 -27.73 10.49 4.97
CA PRO A 319 -28.23 11.49 5.90
C PRO A 319 -29.58 11.14 6.55
N GLU A 320 -30.50 10.59 5.77
CA GLU A 320 -31.85 10.27 6.18
C GLU A 320 -31.89 9.12 7.20
N ASN A 321 -31.05 8.09 7.03
CA ASN A 321 -30.92 7.00 7.99
C ASN A 321 -30.19 7.45 9.26
N GLN A 322 -29.17 8.29 9.12
CA GLN A 322 -28.47 8.89 10.26
C GLN A 322 -29.44 9.72 11.13
N ASP A 323 -30.27 10.57 10.53
CA ASP A 323 -31.27 11.36 11.26
C ASP A 323 -32.32 10.49 11.97
N PHE A 324 -32.72 9.38 11.34
CA PHE A 324 -33.65 8.42 11.92
C PHE A 324 -33.04 7.72 13.16
N ILE A 325 -31.80 7.25 13.05
CA ILE A 325 -31.15 6.47 14.10
C ILE A 325 -30.69 7.35 15.27
N VAL A 326 -30.23 8.58 15.01
CA VAL A 326 -29.79 9.52 16.07
C VAL A 326 -30.92 9.85 17.05
N ARG A 327 -32.17 9.93 16.57
CA ARG A 327 -33.36 10.20 17.42
C ARG A 327 -33.84 9.00 18.22
N SER A 328 -33.27 7.83 17.98
CA SER A 328 -33.67 6.57 18.62
C SER A 328 -32.90 6.30 19.92
N SER A 329 -33.19 5.17 20.58
CA SER A 329 -32.44 4.66 21.73
C SER A 329 -31.04 4.12 21.37
N ALA A 330 -30.77 3.88 20.08
CA ALA A 330 -29.57 3.18 19.64
C ALA A 330 -28.23 3.83 20.04
N PRO A 331 -28.02 5.15 19.86
CA PRO A 331 -26.77 5.80 20.25
C PRO A 331 -26.52 5.72 21.76
N ARG A 332 -27.60 5.79 22.57
CA ARG A 332 -27.51 5.66 24.04
C ARG A 332 -27.05 4.26 24.45
N ARG A 333 -27.58 3.20 23.83
CA ARG A 333 -27.14 1.81 24.07
C ARG A 333 -25.68 1.61 23.67
N CYS A 334 -25.22 2.20 22.57
CA CYS A 334 -23.82 2.12 22.13
C CYS A 334 -22.88 2.85 23.10
N CYS A 335 -23.24 4.06 23.56
CA CYS A 335 -22.50 4.76 24.60
C CYS A 335 -22.45 3.96 25.91
N GLN A 336 -23.54 3.26 26.24
CA GLN A 336 -23.60 2.42 27.43
C GLN A 336 -22.60 1.26 27.36
N ALA A 337 -22.52 0.60 26.20
CA ALA A 337 -21.57 -0.48 25.95
C ALA A 337 -20.11 0.01 26.06
N LEU A 338 -19.78 1.18 25.48
CA LEU A 338 -18.41 1.71 25.48
C LEU A 338 -17.92 2.19 26.85
N LEU A 339 -18.77 2.93 27.58
CA LEU A 339 -18.33 3.67 28.76
C LEU A 339 -18.53 2.89 30.07
N TYR A 340 -19.67 2.22 30.26
CA TYR A 340 -20.05 1.73 31.60
C TYR A 340 -19.80 0.24 31.83
N VAL A 341 -19.54 -0.56 30.78
CA VAL A 341 -19.36 -2.02 30.91
C VAL A 341 -17.93 -2.41 30.55
N THR A 342 -17.27 -3.16 31.44
CA THR A 342 -15.85 -3.54 31.32
C THR A 342 -15.61 -4.95 30.81
N ASP A 343 -16.61 -5.84 30.89
CA ASP A 343 -16.49 -7.27 30.58
C ASP A 343 -17.20 -7.64 29.26
N LEU A 344 -16.99 -6.84 28.22
CA LEU A 344 -17.50 -7.11 26.88
C LEU A 344 -16.40 -7.59 25.95
N ASP A 345 -16.80 -8.41 24.99
CA ASP A 345 -15.98 -8.80 23.86
C ASP A 345 -15.49 -7.55 23.07
N LEU A 346 -14.23 -7.56 22.63
CA LEU A 346 -13.65 -6.46 21.83
C LEU A 346 -14.50 -6.07 20.61
N SER A 347 -15.10 -7.08 19.96
CA SER A 347 -15.98 -6.89 18.80
C SER A 347 -17.22 -6.04 19.12
N VAL A 348 -17.71 -6.05 20.36
CA VAL A 348 -18.85 -5.24 20.80
C VAL A 348 -18.42 -3.78 20.97
N TYR A 349 -17.25 -3.53 21.55
CA TYR A 349 -16.70 -2.17 21.65
C TYR A 349 -16.44 -1.55 20.26
N GLN A 350 -15.86 -2.32 19.35
CA GLN A 350 -15.61 -1.90 17.98
C GLN A 350 -16.90 -1.56 17.25
N ALA A 351 -17.88 -2.47 17.26
CA ALA A 351 -19.18 -2.25 16.61
C ALA A 351 -19.94 -1.05 17.21
N ALA A 352 -19.90 -0.86 18.53
CA ALA A 352 -20.51 0.31 19.17
C ALA A 352 -19.85 1.63 18.73
N ALA A 353 -18.52 1.65 18.64
CA ALA A 353 -17.78 2.81 18.13
C ALA A 353 -18.07 3.05 16.64
N GLU A 354 -18.12 2.00 15.83
CA GLU A 354 -18.46 2.06 14.39
C GLU A 354 -19.84 2.64 14.14
N VAL A 355 -20.86 2.23 14.91
CA VAL A 355 -22.19 2.85 14.82
C VAL A 355 -22.09 4.35 15.10
N LEU A 356 -21.45 4.75 16.20
CA LEU A 356 -21.33 6.18 16.54
C LEU A 356 -20.55 6.97 15.48
N LEU A 357 -19.48 6.41 14.93
CA LEU A 357 -18.69 7.03 13.86
C LEU A 357 -19.47 7.12 12.55
N SER A 358 -20.24 6.10 12.19
CA SER A 358 -21.08 6.07 10.97
C SER A 358 -22.21 7.10 11.02
N LEU A 359 -22.72 7.44 12.21
CA LEU A 359 -23.69 8.53 12.40
C LEU A 359 -23.09 9.93 12.17
N MET A 360 -21.78 10.08 12.38
CA MET A 360 -21.04 11.34 12.18
C MET A 360 -20.30 11.40 10.83
N GLU A 361 -20.51 10.39 9.98
CA GLU A 361 -19.83 10.25 8.70
C GLU A 361 -20.43 11.21 7.66
N GLY A 362 -19.60 12.03 7.01
CA GLY A 362 -20.02 12.94 5.94
C GLY A 362 -20.97 14.08 6.34
N ARG A 363 -21.28 14.24 7.64
CA ARG A 363 -22.22 15.25 8.17
C ARG A 363 -21.50 16.55 8.55
N LEU A 364 -22.15 17.68 8.27
CA LEU A 364 -21.68 19.04 8.60
C LEU A 364 -22.72 19.84 9.41
N ASP A 365 -23.89 19.25 9.64
CA ASP A 365 -25.00 19.84 10.38
C ASP A 365 -24.77 19.72 11.88
N SER A 366 -25.08 20.79 12.61
CA SER A 366 -24.89 20.84 14.05
C SER A 366 -25.87 19.94 14.82
N SER A 367 -27.01 19.54 14.24
CA SER A 367 -28.06 18.78 14.95
C SER A 367 -27.66 17.37 15.41
N VAL A 368 -27.07 16.56 14.51
CA VAL A 368 -26.61 15.22 14.87
C VAL A 368 -25.39 15.29 15.78
N ASN A 369 -24.47 16.20 15.45
CA ASN A 369 -23.23 16.40 16.21
C ASN A 369 -23.51 16.86 17.65
N ALA A 370 -24.50 17.72 17.83
CA ALA A 370 -24.99 18.18 19.13
C ALA A 370 -25.55 17.04 19.99
N GLU A 371 -26.35 16.15 19.40
CA GLU A 371 -26.91 15.01 20.13
C GLU A 371 -25.82 13.98 20.52
N MET A 372 -24.85 13.76 19.64
CA MET A 372 -23.69 12.91 19.93
C MET A 372 -22.81 13.49 21.05
N ALA A 373 -22.54 14.80 21.00
CA ALA A 373 -21.82 15.52 22.05
C ALA A 373 -22.57 15.47 23.41
N ARG A 374 -23.90 15.48 23.39
CA ARG A 374 -24.75 15.36 24.59
C ARG A 374 -24.68 13.97 25.21
N LEU A 375 -24.68 12.92 24.39
CA LEU A 375 -24.70 11.53 24.87
C LEU A 375 -23.32 11.05 25.33
N PHE A 376 -22.23 11.48 24.69
CA PHE A 376 -20.88 11.00 24.94
C PHE A 376 -20.09 11.89 25.93
N LYS A 377 -20.55 11.99 27.18
CA LYS A 377 -20.03 12.94 28.17
C LYS A 377 -18.49 12.91 28.36
N PRO A 378 -17.75 14.03 28.19
CA PRO A 378 -16.29 14.06 28.30
C PRO A 378 -15.72 13.53 29.62
N ALA A 379 -16.36 13.85 30.76
CA ALA A 379 -15.88 13.43 32.08
C ALA A 379 -15.88 11.91 32.25
N ASP A 380 -16.87 11.21 31.71
CA ASP A 380 -16.98 9.74 31.80
C ASP A 380 -15.96 9.07 30.89
N VAL A 381 -15.73 9.64 29.70
CA VAL A 381 -14.72 9.18 28.74
C VAL A 381 -13.32 9.27 29.35
N ILE A 382 -12.98 10.42 29.95
CA ILE A 382 -11.64 10.65 30.53
C ILE A 382 -11.42 9.73 31.74
N LYS A 383 -12.41 9.52 32.60
CA LYS A 383 -12.32 8.53 33.69
C LYS A 383 -12.02 7.13 33.17
N CYS A 384 -12.70 6.70 32.10
CA CYS A 384 -12.45 5.40 31.48
C CYS A 384 -11.05 5.31 30.86
N LEU A 385 -10.60 6.35 30.14
CA LEU A 385 -9.27 6.41 29.55
C LEU A 385 -8.16 6.33 30.60
N VAL A 386 -8.32 7.03 31.73
CA VAL A 386 -7.39 6.96 32.88
C VAL A 386 -7.37 5.56 33.47
N SER A 387 -8.54 4.92 33.63
CA SER A 387 -8.62 3.53 34.11
C SER A 387 -7.86 2.57 33.20
N CYS A 388 -8.12 2.61 31.89
CA CYS A 388 -7.41 1.77 30.91
C CYS A 388 -5.90 2.03 30.93
N TYR A 389 -5.47 3.29 31.01
CA TYR A 389 -4.04 3.64 31.05
C TYR A 389 -3.37 3.08 32.31
N ASN A 390 -3.98 3.23 33.48
CA ASN A 390 -3.42 2.75 34.73
C ASN A 390 -3.31 1.22 34.77
N GLU A 391 -4.28 0.50 34.19
CA GLU A 391 -4.22 -0.96 34.06
C GLU A 391 -3.09 -1.40 33.12
N LEU A 392 -2.93 -0.73 31.97
CA LEU A 392 -1.82 -0.98 31.05
C LEU A 392 -0.46 -0.71 31.73
N VAL A 393 -0.34 0.38 32.50
CA VAL A 393 0.87 0.70 33.27
C VAL A 393 1.16 -0.36 34.34
N ARG A 394 0.12 -0.93 34.96
CA ARG A 394 0.29 -2.01 35.94
C ARG A 394 0.86 -3.28 35.32
N GLU A 395 0.51 -3.56 34.06
CA GLU A 395 0.93 -4.78 33.35
C GLU A 395 2.30 -4.63 32.66
N PHE A 396 2.54 -3.49 31.98
CA PHE A 396 3.74 -3.28 31.15
C PHE A 396 4.77 -2.33 31.78
N GLY A 397 4.45 -1.71 32.91
CA GLY A 397 5.33 -0.78 33.64
C GLY A 397 5.07 0.70 33.37
N PRO A 398 5.80 1.61 34.06
CA PRO A 398 5.53 3.06 34.07
C PRO A 398 5.81 3.75 32.73
N GLU A 399 6.72 3.21 31.92
CA GLU A 399 7.04 3.74 30.58
C GLU A 399 6.44 2.83 29.51
N LEU A 400 5.18 3.08 29.17
CA LEU A 400 4.51 2.37 28.07
C LEU A 400 5.22 2.65 26.75
N SER A 401 5.96 1.65 26.24
CA SER A 401 6.66 1.73 24.97
C SER A 401 6.18 0.65 24.00
N PHE A 402 5.69 1.10 22.83
CA PHE A 402 5.31 0.20 21.74
C PHE A 402 6.50 -0.58 21.16
N GLU A 403 7.74 -0.15 21.41
CA GLU A 403 8.95 -0.85 20.96
C GLU A 403 9.20 -2.14 21.74
N ARG A 404 8.79 -2.19 23.01
CA ARG A 404 9.11 -3.28 23.94
C ARG A 404 7.94 -4.23 24.14
N ASP A 405 6.74 -3.70 24.28
CA ASP A 405 5.68 -4.39 25.02
C ASP A 405 4.47 -4.83 24.16
N ASP A 406 4.50 -4.65 22.84
CA ASP A 406 3.44 -5.03 21.88
C ASP A 406 1.99 -4.63 22.32
N ILE A 407 1.87 -3.53 23.09
CA ILE A 407 0.66 -3.00 23.78
C ILE A 407 -0.59 -2.91 22.89
N HIS A 408 -0.40 -2.72 21.58
CA HIS A 408 -1.46 -2.56 20.58
C HIS A 408 -2.37 -3.79 20.42
N HIS A 409 -1.95 -4.98 20.86
CA HIS A 409 -2.81 -6.17 20.84
C HIS A 409 -3.72 -6.28 22.08
N HIS A 410 -3.50 -5.46 23.10
CA HIS A 410 -4.24 -5.55 24.34
C HIS A 410 -5.68 -5.02 24.18
N ASP A 411 -6.68 -5.75 24.67
CA ASP A 411 -8.10 -5.39 24.51
C ASP A 411 -8.43 -4.03 25.14
N LEU A 412 -7.86 -3.73 26.31
CA LEU A 412 -8.01 -2.42 26.97
C LEU A 412 -7.46 -1.25 26.14
N TYR A 413 -6.34 -1.47 25.44
CA TYR A 413 -5.77 -0.47 24.54
C TYR A 413 -6.72 -0.21 23.38
N ASN A 414 -7.23 -1.26 22.73
CA ASN A 414 -8.16 -1.14 21.61
C ASN A 414 -9.47 -0.46 22.03
N ARG A 415 -10.00 -0.79 23.21
CA ARG A 415 -11.17 -0.10 23.79
C ARG A 415 -10.90 1.39 24.00
N ALA A 416 -9.76 1.75 24.59
CA ALA A 416 -9.38 3.15 24.81
C ALA A 416 -9.24 3.93 23.50
N VAL A 417 -8.65 3.31 22.47
CA VAL A 417 -8.50 3.91 21.14
C VAL A 417 -9.86 4.09 20.45
N CYS A 418 -10.80 3.14 20.57
CA CYS A 418 -12.16 3.29 20.06
C CYS A 418 -12.85 4.52 20.69
N MET A 419 -12.78 4.67 22.01
CA MET A 419 -13.34 5.84 22.71
C MET A 419 -12.67 7.15 22.30
N MET A 420 -11.35 7.16 22.18
CA MET A 420 -10.59 8.33 21.74
C MET A 420 -10.93 8.73 20.31
N THR A 421 -11.07 7.77 19.40
CA THR A 421 -11.45 8.02 18.00
C THR A 421 -12.81 8.70 17.91
N VAL A 422 -13.80 8.25 18.70
CA VAL A 422 -15.13 8.86 18.76
C VAL A 422 -15.04 10.28 19.34
N ALA A 423 -14.31 10.48 20.44
CA ALA A 423 -14.16 11.80 21.08
C ALA A 423 -13.49 12.81 20.14
N VAL A 424 -12.38 12.43 19.51
CA VAL A 424 -11.64 13.28 18.56
C VAL A 424 -12.51 13.58 17.34
N ARG A 425 -13.29 12.61 16.86
CA ARG A 425 -14.24 12.85 15.77
C ARG A 425 -15.27 13.90 16.17
N ILE A 426 -15.90 13.78 17.35
CA ILE A 426 -16.85 14.78 17.85
C ILE A 426 -16.21 16.17 17.87
N MET A 427 -15.00 16.28 18.44
CA MET A 427 -14.24 17.54 18.50
C MET A 427 -13.89 18.10 17.12
N SER A 428 -13.84 17.30 16.06
CA SER A 428 -13.46 17.73 14.70
C SER A 428 -14.62 18.23 13.83
N LEU A 429 -15.88 18.04 14.25
CA LEU A 429 -17.07 18.21 13.40
C LEU A 429 -17.45 19.68 13.12
N GLU A 430 -17.08 20.61 14.01
CA GLU A 430 -17.16 22.05 13.73
C GLU A 430 -15.76 22.56 13.39
N ALA A 431 -15.43 22.56 12.11
CA ALA A 431 -14.27 23.26 11.58
C ALA A 431 -14.51 24.79 11.61
N THR A 432 -14.68 25.37 12.80
CA THR A 432 -14.05 26.66 13.05
C THR A 432 -12.68 26.36 13.63
N GLN A 433 -11.68 26.58 12.76
CA GLN A 433 -10.31 26.97 13.08
C GLN A 433 -9.89 26.66 14.53
N ASP A 434 -9.30 25.48 14.76
CA ASP A 434 -7.98 25.29 15.36
C ASP A 434 -7.39 26.43 16.23
N ILE A 435 -8.16 27.04 17.13
CA ILE A 435 -7.67 27.85 18.23
C ILE A 435 -7.31 26.86 19.35
N MET A 436 -6.15 26.22 19.21
CA MET A 436 -5.39 25.88 20.40
C MET A 436 -4.72 27.18 20.82
N VAL A 437 -5.22 27.78 21.90
CA VAL A 437 -4.45 28.79 22.63
C VAL A 437 -3.33 27.99 23.30
N ASP A 438 -2.10 28.19 22.84
CA ASP A 438 -0.94 27.75 23.59
C ASP A 438 -1.02 28.39 24.98
N ALA A 439 -1.19 27.55 25.99
CA ALA A 439 -0.89 27.90 27.36
C ALA A 439 0.64 28.04 27.45
N GLU A 440 1.15 29.19 27.01
CA GLU A 440 2.35 29.72 27.64
C GLU A 440 1.95 30.13 29.07
N ASP A 441 2.76 29.65 30.01
CA ASP A 441 2.63 29.81 31.44
C ASP A 441 2.36 31.26 31.85
N ASP A 442 1.17 31.55 32.37
CA ASP A 442 0.94 32.66 33.31
C ASP A 442 0.09 32.10 34.46
N ASP A 443 0.80 31.43 35.37
CA ASP A 443 0.35 31.01 36.69
C ASP A 443 0.19 32.30 37.53
N ASP A 444 -1.02 32.88 37.58
CA ASP A 444 -1.48 33.77 38.66
C ASP A 444 -2.88 34.37 38.35
N SER A 445 -3.96 33.74 38.85
CA SER A 445 -5.14 34.48 39.36
C SER A 445 -6.20 33.55 39.98
N GLU A 446 -6.62 33.90 41.21
CA GLU A 446 -7.73 33.29 41.95
C GLU A 446 -9.10 33.42 41.23
N GLU A 447 -9.19 34.17 40.12
CA GLU A 447 -10.42 34.31 39.32
C GLU A 447 -10.74 33.04 38.49
N SER A 448 -9.75 32.19 38.17
CA SER A 448 -9.98 30.99 37.34
C SER A 448 -10.75 29.87 38.06
N ASP A 449 -10.67 29.78 39.39
CA ASP A 449 -11.29 28.72 40.17
C ASP A 449 -12.80 28.94 40.42
N GLU A 450 -13.26 30.19 40.40
CA GLU A 450 -14.68 30.55 40.49
C GLU A 450 -15.42 30.32 39.16
N GLU A 451 -14.77 30.59 38.01
CA GLU A 451 -15.32 30.26 36.68
C GLU A 451 -15.43 28.74 36.46
N ARG A 452 -14.44 27.96 36.93
CA ARG A 452 -14.44 26.48 36.86
C ARG A 452 -15.59 25.85 37.65
N LYS A 453 -15.88 26.33 38.86
CA LYS A 453 -17.03 25.87 39.68
C LYS A 453 -18.37 26.21 39.04
N LEU A 454 -18.45 27.30 38.28
CA LEU A 454 -19.66 27.71 37.58
C LEU A 454 -19.95 26.78 36.39
N ILE A 455 -18.93 26.47 35.58
CA ILE A 455 -19.03 25.53 34.43
C ILE A 455 -19.49 24.14 34.88
N MET A 456 -19.08 23.70 36.07
CA MET A 456 -19.49 22.42 36.65
C MET A 456 -20.97 22.41 37.09
N LYS A 457 -21.51 23.54 37.57
CA LYS A 457 -22.96 23.68 37.86
C LYS A 457 -23.82 23.75 36.58
N LEU A 458 -23.25 24.19 35.45
CA LEU A 458 -23.93 24.17 34.14
C LEU A 458 -24.22 22.76 33.63
N ALA A 459 -23.54 21.72 34.13
CA ALA A 459 -23.72 20.34 33.68
C ALA A 459 -24.99 19.66 34.24
N ASP A 460 -25.56 20.16 35.34
CA ASP A 460 -26.71 19.56 36.02
C ASP A 460 -28.07 20.21 35.66
N ASP A 461 -28.12 21.50 35.31
CA ASP A 461 -29.38 22.19 34.93
C ASP A 461 -29.16 23.40 33.96
N PRO A 462 -29.36 23.23 32.64
CA PRO A 462 -28.96 24.23 31.63
C PRO A 462 -29.88 25.45 31.48
N GLU A 463 -31.17 25.39 31.87
CA GLU A 463 -32.12 26.50 31.67
C GLU A 463 -32.08 27.56 32.79
N SER A 464 -31.80 27.15 34.02
CA SER A 464 -31.73 28.07 35.17
C SER A 464 -30.45 28.92 35.16
N VAL A 465 -29.36 28.42 34.56
CA VAL A 465 -28.04 29.05 34.58
C VAL A 465 -27.82 30.05 33.44
N ASP A 466 -28.48 29.91 32.28
CA ASP A 466 -28.42 30.91 31.19
C ASP A 466 -28.93 32.30 31.66
N LEU A 467 -29.94 32.31 32.54
CA LEU A 467 -30.48 33.54 33.12
C LEU A 467 -29.48 34.21 34.09
N GLU A 468 -28.84 33.42 34.96
CA GLU A 468 -27.90 33.90 35.98
C GLU A 468 -26.56 34.36 35.37
N LEU A 469 -26.07 33.65 34.35
CA LEU A 469 -24.88 34.01 33.59
C LEU A 469 -25.10 35.31 32.81
N ARG A 470 -26.25 35.48 32.14
CA ARG A 470 -26.61 36.75 31.48
C ARG A 470 -26.65 37.93 32.46
N ASP A 471 -27.15 37.74 33.67
CA ASP A 471 -27.24 38.81 34.67
C ASP A 471 -25.91 39.13 35.36
N ARG A 472 -25.00 38.15 35.51
CA ARG A 472 -23.62 38.39 35.99
C ARG A 472 -22.79 39.10 34.90
N ILE A 473 -22.91 38.69 33.64
CA ILE A 473 -22.24 39.35 32.51
C ILE A 473 -22.75 40.77 32.28
N LYS A 474 -24.07 41.03 32.39
CA LYS A 474 -24.60 42.40 32.37
C LYS A 474 -24.02 43.28 33.47
N ARG A 475 -23.61 42.72 34.61
CA ARG A 475 -22.94 43.47 35.68
C ARG A 475 -21.47 43.74 35.32
N THR A 476 -20.75 42.76 34.79
CA THR A 476 -19.35 42.92 34.36
C THR A 476 -19.21 43.89 33.19
N VAL A 477 -20.09 43.79 32.18
CA VAL A 477 -20.15 44.72 31.04
C VAL A 477 -20.49 46.14 31.50
N ARG A 478 -21.40 46.30 32.47
CA ARG A 478 -21.65 47.61 33.10
C ARG A 478 -20.40 48.15 33.80
N GLY A 479 -19.66 47.30 34.51
CA GLY A 479 -18.39 47.64 35.17
C GLY A 479 -17.30 48.09 34.19
N ILE A 480 -17.19 47.42 33.03
CA ILE A 480 -16.26 47.77 31.95
C ILE A 480 -16.68 49.09 31.28
N ILE A 481 -17.97 49.32 31.05
CA ILE A 481 -18.50 50.59 30.50
C ILE A 481 -18.24 51.76 31.46
N THR A 482 -18.35 51.55 32.78
CA THR A 482 -18.01 52.58 33.77
C THR A 482 -16.51 52.88 33.81
N LYS A 483 -15.64 51.86 33.74
CA LYS A 483 -14.19 52.07 33.65
C LYS A 483 -13.76 52.71 32.32
N ALA A 484 -14.48 52.43 31.23
CA ALA A 484 -14.17 53.00 29.92
C ALA A 484 -14.66 54.45 29.73
N LYS A 485 -15.48 54.98 30.65
CA LYS A 485 -15.81 56.42 30.69
C LYS A 485 -14.67 57.28 31.23
N GLU A 486 -13.68 56.67 31.90
CA GLU A 486 -12.56 57.39 32.53
C GLU A 486 -11.36 57.54 31.59
N ASP A 487 -11.19 56.67 30.56
CA ASP A 487 -10.10 56.74 29.58
C ASP A 487 -10.53 56.37 28.14
N ALA A 488 -10.36 57.31 27.20
CA ALA A 488 -10.79 57.14 25.80
C ALA A 488 -10.02 56.05 25.01
N VAL A 489 -8.78 55.76 25.38
CA VAL A 489 -7.93 54.74 24.73
C VAL A 489 -8.36 53.31 25.12
N ASN A 490 -8.99 53.14 26.28
CA ASN A 490 -9.50 51.85 26.75
C ASN A 490 -10.87 51.49 26.17
N PHE A 491 -11.60 52.43 25.57
CA PHE A 491 -12.94 52.21 25.04
C PHE A 491 -12.95 51.32 23.79
N GLN A 492 -11.97 51.48 22.88
CA GLN A 492 -11.88 50.66 21.68
C GLN A 492 -11.45 49.22 21.98
N THR A 493 -10.55 49.03 22.95
CA THR A 493 -10.12 47.71 23.46
C THR A 493 -11.23 47.05 24.26
N ALA A 494 -11.98 47.81 25.07
CA ALA A 494 -13.15 47.33 25.78
C ALA A 494 -14.29 46.93 24.83
N ILE A 495 -14.56 47.70 23.77
CA ILE A 495 -15.53 47.33 22.74
C ILE A 495 -15.07 46.08 22.01
N ARG A 496 -13.79 45.94 21.63
CA ARG A 496 -13.28 44.70 21.04
C ARG A 496 -13.47 43.52 21.97
N LYS A 497 -13.07 43.63 23.25
CA LYS A 497 -13.25 42.56 24.24
C LYS A 497 -14.73 42.21 24.42
N VAL A 498 -15.61 43.19 24.56
CA VAL A 498 -17.06 42.97 24.71
C VAL A 498 -17.69 42.38 23.45
N VAL A 499 -17.29 42.81 22.25
CA VAL A 499 -17.77 42.25 20.98
C VAL A 499 -17.24 40.83 20.78
N HIS A 500 -15.98 40.55 21.13
CA HIS A 500 -15.40 39.21 21.06
C HIS A 500 -16.07 38.26 22.06
N LEU A 501 -16.30 38.72 23.30
CA LEU A 501 -17.01 37.97 24.33
C LEU A 501 -18.47 37.73 23.93
N ASN A 502 -19.16 38.75 23.41
CA ASN A 502 -20.56 38.65 22.97
C ASN A 502 -20.71 37.83 21.68
N ARG A 503 -19.68 37.74 20.84
CA ARG A 503 -19.63 36.86 19.66
C ARG A 503 -19.35 35.40 20.06
N ALA A 504 -18.43 35.18 21.00
CA ALA A 504 -18.18 33.88 21.62
C ALA A 504 -19.43 33.38 22.38
N LEU A 505 -20.12 34.25 23.12
CA LEU A 505 -21.34 33.92 23.85
C LEU A 505 -22.55 33.68 22.94
N LYS A 506 -22.68 34.37 21.81
CA LYS A 506 -23.70 34.05 20.79
C LYS A 506 -23.46 32.71 20.08
N GLN A 507 -22.27 32.13 20.22
CA GLN A 507 -21.91 30.81 19.70
C GLN A 507 -21.86 29.72 20.78
N PHE A 508 -21.94 30.08 22.06
CA PHE A 508 -21.97 29.12 23.16
C PHE A 508 -23.39 28.53 23.32
N ASP A 509 -23.75 27.66 22.38
CA ASP A 509 -24.77 26.64 22.66
C ASP A 509 -24.09 25.56 23.50
N VAL A 510 -24.64 25.20 24.66
CA VAL A 510 -24.15 24.06 25.49
C VAL A 510 -24.20 22.75 24.69
N ARG A 511 -24.98 22.73 23.61
CA ARG A 511 -25.10 21.65 22.64
C ARG A 511 -24.11 21.75 21.47
N SER A 512 -23.25 22.77 21.43
CA SER A 512 -22.24 22.95 20.36
C SER A 512 -21.02 22.06 20.57
N VAL A 513 -20.32 21.73 19.48
CA VAL A 513 -19.04 21.01 19.53
C VAL A 513 -17.98 21.80 20.30
N GLN A 514 -18.06 23.14 20.27
CA GLN A 514 -17.17 24.00 21.05
C GLN A 514 -17.35 23.82 22.56
N ALA A 515 -18.58 23.67 23.05
CA ALA A 515 -18.85 23.37 24.45
C ALA A 515 -18.31 21.98 24.86
N PHE A 516 -18.35 21.01 23.95
CA PHE A 516 -17.73 19.71 24.18
C PHE A 516 -16.21 19.81 24.36
N ARG A 517 -15.52 20.60 23.52
CA ARG A 517 -14.06 20.82 23.62
C ARG A 517 -13.66 21.46 24.95
N THR A 518 -14.39 22.48 25.41
CA THR A 518 -14.07 23.13 26.68
C THR A 518 -14.33 22.23 27.88
N LEU A 519 -15.42 21.44 27.85
CA LEU A 519 -15.68 20.42 28.88
C LEU A 519 -14.63 19.31 28.87
N TRP A 520 -14.13 18.92 27.69
CA TRP A 520 -13.04 17.97 27.53
C TRP A 520 -11.74 18.46 28.17
N GLU A 521 -11.32 19.70 27.90
CA GLU A 521 -10.14 20.32 28.51
C GLU A 521 -10.29 20.42 30.04
N SER A 522 -11.44 20.89 30.52
CA SER A 522 -11.72 20.97 31.96
C SER A 522 -11.65 19.60 32.65
N ALA A 523 -12.18 18.55 32.02
CA ALA A 523 -12.16 17.20 32.57
C ALA A 523 -10.75 16.58 32.56
N ILE A 524 -9.88 16.96 31.60
CA ILE A 524 -8.47 16.55 31.60
C ILE A 524 -7.76 17.11 32.83
N ASP A 525 -7.96 18.40 33.10
CA ASP A 525 -7.30 19.09 34.20
C ASP A 525 -7.81 18.60 35.56
N GLU A 526 -9.12 18.40 35.73
CA GLU A 526 -9.72 17.86 36.96
C GLU A 526 -9.21 16.45 37.28
N ALA A 527 -9.17 15.57 36.28
CA ALA A 527 -8.69 14.19 36.45
C ALA A 527 -7.16 14.06 36.43
N LYS A 528 -6.41 15.16 36.25
CA LYS A 528 -4.95 15.16 35.98
C LYS A 528 -4.55 14.18 34.88
N ALA A 529 -5.41 14.05 33.86
CA ALA A 529 -5.34 13.01 32.84
C ALA A 529 -4.50 13.39 31.61
N ARG A 530 -3.68 14.45 31.70
CA ARG A 530 -2.88 14.96 30.57
C ARG A 530 -1.99 13.89 29.94
N VAL A 531 -1.31 13.08 30.76
CA VAL A 531 -0.43 12.01 30.28
C VAL A 531 -1.21 10.87 29.58
N PRO A 532 -2.24 10.26 30.22
CA PRO A 532 -3.09 9.26 29.57
C PRO A 532 -3.71 9.72 28.25
N VAL A 533 -4.29 10.93 28.23
CA VAL A 533 -4.96 11.45 27.03
C VAL A 533 -3.96 11.73 25.93
N ARG A 534 -2.80 12.33 26.25
CA ARG A 534 -1.73 12.58 25.27
C ARG A 534 -1.19 11.28 24.67
N PHE A 535 -1.05 10.21 25.48
CA PHE A 535 -0.60 8.91 25.02
C PHE A 535 -1.53 8.30 23.96
N PHE A 536 -2.85 8.27 24.22
CA PHE A 536 -3.81 7.72 23.25
C PHE A 536 -4.00 8.65 22.05
N HIS A 537 -4.02 9.97 22.25
CA HIS A 537 -4.13 10.94 21.16
C HIS A 537 -2.95 10.87 20.19
N SER A 538 -1.71 10.65 20.67
CA SER A 538 -0.54 10.52 19.79
C SER A 538 -0.57 9.26 18.90
N GLN A 539 -1.46 8.31 19.18
CA GLN A 539 -1.68 7.14 18.34
C GLN A 539 -2.69 7.38 17.22
N LEU A 540 -3.37 8.52 17.19
CA LEU A 540 -4.28 8.88 16.12
C LEU A 540 -3.60 9.80 15.11
N ILE A 541 -3.75 9.47 13.84
CA ILE A 541 -3.30 10.27 12.71
C ILE A 541 -4.53 10.77 11.96
N SER A 542 -4.45 11.99 11.43
CA SER A 542 -5.48 12.57 10.57
C SER A 542 -4.99 12.82 9.15
N VAL A 543 -5.90 12.67 8.19
CA VAL A 543 -5.75 13.10 6.80
C VAL A 543 -6.98 13.90 6.36
N GLU A 544 -6.77 14.93 5.53
CA GLU A 544 -7.86 15.64 4.86
C GLU A 544 -8.16 14.99 3.52
N LEU A 545 -9.44 14.74 3.25
CA LEU A 545 -9.95 14.09 2.06
C LEU A 545 -10.95 15.01 1.36
N VAL A 546 -10.99 14.94 0.02
CA VAL A 546 -12.04 15.55 -0.79
C VAL A 546 -13.04 14.47 -1.17
N VAL A 547 -14.21 14.52 -0.55
CA VAL A 547 -15.31 13.60 -0.82
C VAL A 547 -16.46 14.40 -1.43
N ARG A 548 -16.84 14.07 -2.67
CA ARG A 548 -17.92 14.76 -3.42
C ARG A 548 -17.76 16.30 -3.45
N GLY A 549 -16.51 16.79 -3.55
CA GLY A 549 -16.18 18.22 -3.61
C GLY A 549 -16.13 18.95 -2.27
N LYS A 550 -16.31 18.25 -1.13
CA LYS A 550 -16.18 18.82 0.21
C LYS A 550 -14.95 18.26 0.93
N LEU A 551 -14.27 19.13 1.68
CA LEU A 551 -13.15 18.75 2.55
C LEU A 551 -13.67 18.10 3.83
N THR A 552 -13.18 16.92 4.16
CA THR A 552 -13.50 16.19 5.38
C THR A 552 -12.21 15.63 5.99
N THR A 553 -12.05 15.78 7.30
CA THR A 553 -10.96 15.13 8.04
C THR A 553 -11.34 13.71 8.39
N MET A 554 -10.38 12.79 8.26
CA MET A 554 -10.53 11.41 8.68
C MET A 554 -9.42 11.05 9.65
N TYR A 555 -9.81 10.41 10.76
CA TYR A 555 -8.89 9.92 11.79
C TYR A 555 -8.75 8.41 11.67
N PHE A 556 -7.53 7.92 11.82
CA PHE A 556 -7.23 6.49 11.86
C PHE A 556 -6.07 6.22 12.82
N VAL A 557 -5.94 4.97 13.23
CA VAL A 557 -4.90 4.55 14.17
C VAL A 557 -3.55 4.46 13.44
N LYS A 558 -2.52 5.09 14.03
CA LYS A 558 -1.15 5.05 13.54
C LYS A 558 -0.66 3.61 13.43
N PRO A 559 -0.14 3.19 12.25
CA PRO A 559 0.50 1.88 12.12
C PRO A 559 1.67 1.74 13.09
N HIS A 560 1.79 0.60 13.75
CA HIS A 560 2.80 0.37 14.78
C HIS A 560 4.24 0.40 14.25
N ASP A 561 4.44 0.16 12.96
CA ASP A 561 5.75 0.16 12.30
C ASP A 561 6.15 1.53 11.75
N ALA A 562 5.27 2.54 11.85
CA ALA A 562 5.56 3.92 11.52
C ALA A 562 6.73 4.51 12.34
N MET A 563 7.03 3.95 13.52
CA MET A 563 8.17 4.40 14.35
C MET A 563 9.54 4.09 13.73
N TYR A 564 9.61 3.12 12.82
CA TYR A 564 10.85 2.78 12.10
C TYR A 564 11.05 3.58 10.82
N PHE A 565 10.11 4.48 10.50
CA PHE A 565 10.16 5.32 9.32
C PHE A 565 11.08 6.53 9.56
N ASP A 566 12.37 6.27 9.38
CA ASP A 566 13.44 7.25 9.58
C ASP A 566 13.50 8.31 8.48
N GLU A 567 14.29 9.36 8.72
CA GLU A 567 14.49 10.47 7.77
C GLU A 567 15.08 9.98 6.44
N PHE A 568 15.85 8.89 6.44
CA PHE A 568 16.40 8.30 5.23
C PHE A 568 15.30 7.73 4.33
N LEU A 569 14.40 6.90 4.87
CA LEU A 569 13.27 6.33 4.14
C LEU A 569 12.26 7.42 3.71
N GLN A 570 12.10 8.46 4.53
CA GLN A 570 11.30 9.64 4.18
C GLN A 570 11.87 10.37 2.96
N ASN A 571 13.16 10.65 2.97
CA ASN A 571 13.85 11.31 1.85
C ASN A 571 13.85 10.43 0.60
N GLU A 572 13.99 9.12 0.74
CA GLU A 572 13.92 8.19 -0.38
C GLU A 572 12.54 8.17 -1.06
N LEU A 573 11.46 8.28 -0.28
CA LEU A 573 10.10 8.43 -0.82
C LEU A 573 9.92 9.78 -1.53
N LEU A 574 10.41 10.87 -0.93
CA LEU A 574 10.37 12.22 -1.51
C LEU A 574 11.26 12.35 -2.76
N ASP A 575 12.35 11.58 -2.83
CA ASP A 575 13.28 11.59 -3.96
C ASP A 575 12.64 11.03 -5.23
N GLU A 576 11.79 10.02 -5.08
CA GLU A 576 11.02 9.42 -6.17
C GLU A 576 9.86 10.31 -6.65
N MET A 577 9.45 11.29 -5.84
CA MET A 577 8.43 12.27 -6.21
C MET A 577 8.97 13.28 -7.21
N ASP A 578 8.25 13.41 -8.33
CA ASP A 578 8.43 14.49 -9.30
C ASP A 578 7.70 15.76 -8.82
N ILE A 579 8.35 16.47 -7.90
CA ILE A 579 7.79 17.63 -7.21
C ILE A 579 7.67 18.77 -8.22
N GLY A 580 6.44 19.00 -8.71
CA GLY A 580 6.12 20.00 -9.73
C GLY A 580 5.15 19.48 -10.79
N SER A 581 4.99 18.15 -10.93
CA SER A 581 3.97 17.58 -11.81
C SER A 581 2.69 17.21 -11.06
N ASP A 582 1.57 17.20 -11.79
CA ASP A 582 0.28 16.77 -11.24
C ASP A 582 0.32 15.32 -10.73
N LYS A 583 1.28 14.51 -11.20
CA LYS A 583 1.42 13.10 -10.84
C LYS A 583 2.32 12.86 -9.64
N ALA A 584 2.84 13.89 -8.98
CA ALA A 584 3.77 13.75 -7.85
C ALA A 584 3.29 12.77 -6.76
N LEU A 585 1.99 12.76 -6.46
CA LEU A 585 1.40 11.91 -5.42
C LEU A 585 1.10 10.48 -5.86
N GLU A 586 1.10 10.19 -7.18
CA GLU A 586 0.99 8.81 -7.69
C GLU A 586 2.12 7.91 -7.15
N VAL A 587 3.23 8.50 -6.73
CA VAL A 587 4.36 7.82 -6.07
C VAL A 587 3.93 7.10 -4.80
N LEU A 588 2.90 7.56 -4.09
CA LEU A 588 2.37 6.86 -2.91
C LEU A 588 1.78 5.47 -3.26
N LEU A 589 1.40 5.23 -4.52
CA LEU A 589 0.93 3.94 -5.04
C LEU A 589 2.01 3.19 -5.85
N SER A 590 3.21 3.76 -5.95
CA SER A 590 4.32 3.16 -6.69
C SER A 590 4.83 1.87 -6.05
N GLU A 591 5.60 1.11 -6.82
CA GLU A 591 6.31 -0.07 -6.30
C GLU A 591 7.35 0.33 -5.22
N LYS A 592 7.86 1.55 -5.26
CA LYS A 592 8.81 2.06 -4.27
C LYS A 592 8.15 2.24 -2.91
N ALA A 593 6.98 2.87 -2.85
CA ALA A 593 6.20 3.02 -1.62
C ALA A 593 5.87 1.66 -0.99
N LYS A 594 5.49 0.67 -1.81
CA LYS A 594 5.26 -0.71 -1.35
C LYS A 594 6.52 -1.38 -0.81
N SER A 595 7.66 -1.14 -1.46
CA SER A 595 8.97 -1.64 -0.99
C SER A 595 9.35 -1.03 0.36
N ILE A 596 9.04 0.26 0.59
CA ILE A 596 9.27 0.93 1.88
C ILE A 596 8.36 0.34 2.96
N ASP A 597 7.08 0.09 2.66
CA ASP A 597 6.17 -0.59 3.61
C ASP A 597 6.70 -1.97 4.04
N GLU A 598 7.21 -2.75 3.10
CA GLU A 598 7.84 -4.03 3.40
C GLU A 598 9.11 -3.88 4.24
N GLU A 599 9.95 -2.86 3.96
CA GLU A 599 11.16 -2.59 4.74
C GLU A 599 10.84 -2.25 6.19
N LEU A 600 9.81 -1.45 6.45
CA LEU A 600 9.38 -1.11 7.82
C LEU A 600 9.01 -2.36 8.63
N LYS A 601 8.30 -3.32 8.01
CA LYS A 601 7.93 -4.59 8.65
C LYS A 601 9.15 -5.43 9.00
N VAL A 602 10.18 -5.43 8.15
CA VAL A 602 11.42 -6.17 8.38
C VAL A 602 12.27 -5.52 9.46
N VAL A 603 12.45 -4.20 9.39
CA VAL A 603 13.24 -3.43 10.36
C VAL A 603 12.68 -3.58 11.77
N LYS A 604 11.34 -3.64 11.92
CA LYS A 604 10.68 -3.94 13.21
C LYS A 604 11.22 -5.20 13.86
N HIS A 605 11.38 -6.27 13.09
CA HIS A 605 11.82 -7.56 13.62
C HIS A 605 13.33 -7.60 13.81
N LEU A 606 14.10 -7.06 12.87
CA LEU A 606 15.56 -7.05 12.94
C LEU A 606 16.07 -6.26 14.15
N ARG A 607 15.42 -5.14 14.50
CA ARG A 607 15.80 -4.33 15.68
C ARG A 607 15.54 -5.02 17.01
N ARG A 608 14.76 -6.11 17.07
CA ARG A 608 14.65 -6.94 18.29
C ARG A 608 15.96 -7.65 18.63
N HIS A 609 16.84 -7.87 17.65
CA HIS A 609 18.15 -8.48 17.89
C HIS A 609 19.19 -7.42 18.31
N PRO A 610 19.86 -7.56 19.47
CA PRO A 610 20.73 -6.53 20.03
C PRO A 610 21.96 -6.25 19.16
N LEU A 611 22.54 -7.28 18.53
CA LEU A 611 23.69 -7.14 17.63
C LEU A 611 23.35 -6.33 16.38
N TYR A 612 22.18 -6.59 15.78
CA TYR A 612 21.71 -5.83 14.61
C TYR A 612 21.39 -4.39 15.00
N ALA A 613 20.70 -4.18 16.13
CA ALA A 613 20.38 -2.85 16.64
C ALA A 613 21.66 -2.01 16.87
N LEU A 614 22.69 -2.60 17.47
CA LEU A 614 23.99 -1.94 17.65
C LEU A 614 24.65 -1.64 16.29
N LEU A 615 24.79 -2.61 15.40
CA LEU A 615 25.43 -2.40 14.09
C LEU A 615 24.65 -1.38 13.23
N SER A 616 23.32 -1.36 13.31
CA SER A 616 22.48 -0.41 12.58
C SER A 616 22.74 1.05 12.98
N GLN A 617 23.11 1.31 14.24
CA GLN A 617 23.46 2.66 14.70
C GLN A 617 24.89 3.06 14.28
N TRP A 618 25.80 2.09 14.20
CA TRP A 618 27.23 2.34 13.95
C TRP A 618 27.67 2.14 12.50
N GLN A 619 26.86 1.53 11.62
CA GLN A 619 27.25 1.16 10.24
C GLN A 619 27.92 2.29 9.44
N LEU A 620 27.34 3.50 9.43
CA LEU A 620 27.88 4.64 8.69
C LEU A 620 29.22 5.12 9.27
N LYS A 621 29.33 5.13 10.61
CA LYS A 621 30.58 5.48 11.31
C LYS A 621 31.66 4.45 11.02
N ILE A 622 31.34 3.15 11.05
CA ILE A 622 32.28 2.07 10.75
C ILE A 622 32.75 2.17 9.29
N ARG A 623 31.84 2.36 8.33
CA ARG A 623 32.19 2.54 6.90
C ARG A 623 33.12 3.74 6.68
N SER A 624 32.81 4.87 7.30
CA SER A 624 33.68 6.05 7.26
C SER A 624 35.07 5.78 7.87
N ARG A 625 35.15 5.09 9.00
CA ARG A 625 36.44 4.71 9.62
C ARG A 625 37.24 3.74 8.74
N LEU A 626 36.58 2.80 8.07
CA LEU A 626 37.24 1.90 7.12
C LEU A 626 37.82 2.66 5.93
N LEU A 627 37.12 3.67 5.42
CA LEU A 627 37.67 4.54 4.39
C LEU A 627 38.92 5.29 4.88
N TRP A 628 38.93 5.80 6.12
CA TRP A 628 40.14 6.39 6.72
C TRP A 628 41.31 5.40 6.85
N VAL A 629 41.03 4.16 7.24
CA VAL A 629 42.05 3.10 7.28
C VAL A 629 42.58 2.82 5.87
N CYS A 630 41.72 2.75 4.86
CA CYS A 630 42.12 2.57 3.46
C CYS A 630 42.99 3.74 2.96
N PHE A 631 42.62 4.98 3.27
CA PHE A 631 43.47 6.14 2.98
C PHE A 631 44.83 6.05 3.66
N TYR A 632 44.88 5.63 4.92
CA TYR A 632 46.13 5.48 5.64
C TYR A 632 47.01 4.36 5.06
N ILE A 633 46.42 3.22 4.67
CA ILE A 633 47.13 2.14 3.94
C ILE A 633 47.79 2.71 2.68
N ASN A 634 47.02 3.39 1.83
CA ASN A 634 47.52 3.95 0.57
C ASN A 634 48.54 5.08 0.80
N PHE A 635 48.40 5.87 1.86
CA PHE A 635 49.38 6.90 2.24
C PHE A 635 50.70 6.28 2.69
N VAL A 636 50.66 5.22 3.50
CA VAL A 636 51.86 4.47 3.90
C VAL A 636 52.52 3.82 2.69
N MET A 637 51.72 3.27 1.76
CA MET A 637 52.23 2.76 0.48
C MET A 637 52.95 3.85 -0.32
N LEU A 638 52.40 5.05 -0.41
CA LEU A 638 53.02 6.17 -1.13
C LEU A 638 54.38 6.57 -0.57
N LEU A 639 54.58 6.46 0.76
CA LEU A 639 55.84 6.82 1.42
C LEU A 639 56.89 5.69 1.43
N LEU A 640 56.45 4.43 1.49
CA LEU A 640 57.34 3.30 1.76
C LEU A 640 57.56 2.36 0.57
N LEU A 641 56.66 2.33 -0.41
CA LEU A 641 56.76 1.38 -1.53
C LEU A 641 57.90 1.80 -2.48
N ARG A 642 58.88 0.92 -2.64
CA ARG A 642 59.97 1.07 -3.62
C ARG A 642 59.85 -0.04 -4.66
N TRP A 643 60.09 0.30 -5.92
CA TRP A 643 60.05 -0.65 -7.03
C TRP A 643 61.04 -1.83 -6.88
N ASP A 644 62.20 -1.59 -6.25
CA ASP A 644 63.30 -2.56 -6.14
C ASP A 644 63.50 -3.06 -4.69
N GLY A 645 62.49 -2.90 -3.82
CA GLY A 645 62.60 -3.19 -2.38
C GLY A 645 61.83 -4.44 -1.94
N SER A 646 62.54 -5.49 -1.51
CA SER A 646 61.93 -6.72 -0.94
C SER A 646 61.50 -6.55 0.54
N ASP A 647 61.01 -5.38 0.93
CA ASP A 647 60.69 -5.10 2.32
C ASP A 647 59.31 -5.68 2.69
N SER A 648 59.30 -6.51 3.73
CA SER A 648 58.07 -7.07 4.30
C SER A 648 57.46 -6.08 5.29
N PHE A 649 56.51 -5.28 4.83
CA PHE A 649 55.81 -4.31 5.66
C PHE A 649 54.77 -4.97 6.58
N LEU A 650 55.21 -5.43 7.76
CA LEU A 650 54.33 -6.04 8.78
C LEU A 650 53.14 -5.14 9.15
N LEU A 651 53.36 -3.82 9.22
CA LEU A 651 52.31 -2.83 9.52
C LEU A 651 51.20 -2.85 8.46
N LEU A 652 51.55 -2.91 7.17
CA LEU A 652 50.59 -2.96 6.06
C LEU A 652 49.77 -4.25 6.07
N LEU A 653 50.38 -5.38 6.43
CA LEU A 653 49.69 -6.65 6.58
C LEU A 653 48.67 -6.60 7.74
N PHE A 654 49.08 -6.05 8.89
CA PHE A 654 48.18 -5.86 10.03
C PHE A 654 47.01 -4.93 9.69
N LEU A 655 47.30 -3.80 9.05
CA LEU A 655 46.30 -2.81 8.67
C LEU A 655 45.33 -3.37 7.61
N GLY A 656 45.82 -4.17 6.67
CA GLY A 656 45.03 -4.91 5.70
C GLY A 656 44.12 -5.96 6.34
N LEU A 657 44.58 -6.67 7.37
CA LEU A 657 43.76 -7.60 8.15
C LEU A 657 42.63 -6.87 8.90
N VAL A 658 42.95 -5.74 9.55
CA VAL A 658 41.95 -4.89 10.21
C VAL A 658 40.90 -4.40 9.23
N TYR A 659 41.33 -3.97 8.04
CA TYR A 659 40.44 -3.54 6.97
C TYR A 659 39.52 -4.69 6.50
N LEU A 660 40.08 -5.88 6.23
CA LEU A 660 39.29 -7.06 5.83
C LEU A 660 38.24 -7.42 6.88
N VAL A 661 38.61 -7.47 8.17
CA VAL A 661 37.68 -7.79 9.25
C VAL A 661 36.53 -6.78 9.30
N GLY A 662 36.83 -5.47 9.21
CA GLY A 662 35.78 -4.46 9.20
C GLY A 662 34.87 -4.55 7.96
N CYS A 663 35.43 -4.83 6.79
CA CYS A 663 34.65 -5.08 5.57
C CYS A 663 33.72 -6.29 5.72
N LEU A 664 34.19 -7.40 6.30
CA LEU A 664 33.38 -8.60 6.53
C LEU A 664 32.26 -8.35 7.56
N VAL A 665 32.51 -7.58 8.61
CA VAL A 665 31.47 -7.18 9.59
C VAL A 665 30.37 -6.36 8.92
N LEU A 666 30.75 -5.35 8.11
CA LEU A 666 29.78 -4.56 7.36
C LEU A 666 29.06 -5.38 6.30
N LEU A 667 29.77 -6.26 5.58
CA LEU A 667 29.19 -7.16 4.60
C LEU A 667 28.13 -8.06 5.26
N GLY A 668 28.44 -8.65 6.41
CA GLY A 668 27.49 -9.45 7.19
C GLY A 668 26.25 -8.66 7.60
N PHE A 669 26.41 -7.40 8.02
CA PHE A 669 25.30 -6.51 8.34
C PHE A 669 24.40 -6.22 7.12
N TYR A 670 24.98 -5.76 6.00
CA TYR A 670 24.21 -5.44 4.81
C TYR A 670 23.59 -6.68 4.14
N VAL A 671 24.28 -7.82 4.14
CA VAL A 671 23.71 -9.10 3.69
C VAL A 671 22.54 -9.50 4.58
N THR A 672 22.66 -9.39 5.91
CA THR A 672 21.55 -9.68 6.82
C THR A 672 20.36 -8.77 6.56
N LYS A 673 20.59 -7.46 6.39
CA LYS A 673 19.52 -6.49 6.06
C LYS A 673 18.86 -6.83 4.71
N ALA A 674 19.67 -6.93 3.65
CA ALA A 674 19.19 -7.16 2.28
C ALA A 674 18.52 -8.54 2.11
N PHE A 675 19.08 -9.59 2.71
CA PHE A 675 18.50 -10.93 2.70
C PHE A 675 17.12 -10.94 3.32
N ASN A 676 16.98 -10.40 4.54
CA ASN A 676 15.67 -10.36 5.19
C ASN A 676 14.68 -9.49 4.41
N LEU A 677 15.09 -8.33 3.91
CA LEU A 677 14.23 -7.48 3.08
C LEU A 677 13.74 -8.20 1.82
N ASN A 678 14.65 -8.78 1.05
CA ASN A 678 14.34 -9.47 -0.19
C ASN A 678 13.55 -10.76 0.05
N TYR A 679 13.81 -11.45 1.16
CA TYR A 679 13.02 -12.61 1.60
C TYR A 679 11.55 -12.22 1.78
N CYS A 680 11.29 -11.10 2.47
CA CYS A 680 9.94 -10.58 2.71
C CYS A 680 9.27 -10.09 1.43
N LYS A 681 10.04 -9.42 0.57
CA LYS A 681 9.59 -8.98 -0.76
C LYS A 681 9.10 -10.14 -1.62
N GLN A 682 9.77 -11.29 -1.54
CA GLN A 682 9.42 -12.51 -2.27
C GLN A 682 8.30 -13.34 -1.62
N GLN A 683 7.87 -13.02 -0.39
CA GLN A 683 6.70 -13.65 0.22
C GLN A 683 5.42 -13.29 -0.54
N LEU A 684 4.57 -14.30 -0.70
CA LEU A 684 3.40 -14.23 -1.55
C LEU A 684 2.16 -13.86 -0.72
N THR A 685 1.82 -12.57 -0.74
CA THR A 685 0.58 -12.03 -0.19
C THR A 685 -0.50 -12.02 -1.28
N PRO A 686 -1.78 -12.27 -0.98
CA PRO A 686 -2.87 -12.18 -1.97
C PRO A 686 -2.86 -10.86 -2.76
N THR A 687 -2.51 -9.75 -2.13
CA THR A 687 -2.40 -8.41 -2.75
C THR A 687 -1.29 -8.27 -3.81
N LYS A 688 -0.28 -9.14 -3.78
CA LYS A 688 0.82 -9.16 -4.76
C LYS A 688 0.50 -9.99 -5.99
N LEU A 689 -0.45 -10.92 -5.87
CA LEU A 689 -0.87 -11.75 -6.99
C LEU A 689 -1.71 -10.94 -7.96
N ARG A 690 -1.41 -11.04 -9.24
CA ARG A 690 -2.19 -10.37 -10.29
C ARG A 690 -2.59 -11.38 -11.35
N PHE A 691 -3.87 -11.39 -11.67
CA PHE A 691 -4.37 -12.09 -12.85
C PHE A 691 -3.80 -11.43 -14.11
N ARG A 692 -3.19 -12.24 -14.96
CA ARG A 692 -2.63 -11.83 -16.26
C ARG A 692 -3.03 -12.84 -17.32
N SER A 693 -3.21 -12.36 -18.55
CA SER A 693 -3.47 -13.23 -19.68
C SER A 693 -2.24 -14.10 -19.99
N PRO A 694 -2.43 -15.33 -20.50
CA PRO A 694 -1.32 -16.20 -20.86
C PRO A 694 -0.43 -15.59 -21.96
N LYS A 695 -1.02 -14.79 -22.86
CA LYS A 695 -0.29 -14.05 -23.89
C LYS A 695 0.71 -13.05 -23.27
N TYR A 696 0.27 -12.27 -22.28
CA TYR A 696 1.12 -11.30 -21.58
C TYR A 696 2.29 -11.98 -20.86
N ILE A 697 2.05 -13.12 -20.19
CA ILE A 697 3.10 -13.88 -19.51
C ILE A 697 4.16 -14.37 -20.51
N ARG A 698 3.75 -14.84 -21.69
CA ARG A 698 4.66 -15.30 -22.74
C ARG A 698 5.46 -14.16 -23.38
N GLU A 699 4.83 -13.03 -23.66
CA GLU A 699 5.52 -11.85 -24.21
C GLU A 699 6.57 -11.31 -23.25
N LYS A 700 6.20 -11.11 -21.98
CA LYS A 700 7.14 -10.58 -20.99
C LYS A 700 8.29 -11.53 -20.66
N THR A 701 8.05 -12.85 -20.69
CA THR A 701 9.13 -13.82 -20.56
C THR A 701 10.06 -13.83 -21.77
N TRP A 702 9.56 -13.55 -22.98
CA TRP A 702 10.39 -13.40 -24.18
C TRP A 702 11.23 -12.11 -24.16
N GLU A 703 10.62 -11.00 -23.76
CA GLU A 703 11.31 -9.70 -23.58
C GLU A 703 12.52 -9.82 -22.66
N ALA A 704 12.41 -10.57 -21.56
CA ALA A 704 13.52 -10.80 -20.63
C ALA A 704 14.76 -11.46 -21.27
N TRP A 705 14.61 -12.22 -22.35
CA TRP A 705 15.73 -12.90 -23.02
C TRP A 705 16.36 -12.08 -24.15
N GLN A 706 15.78 -10.96 -24.56
CA GLN A 706 16.29 -10.14 -25.68
C GLN A 706 17.69 -9.60 -25.41
N GLU A 707 17.95 -9.09 -24.20
CA GLU A 707 19.25 -8.52 -23.80
C GLU A 707 20.39 -9.58 -23.86
N PRO A 708 20.26 -10.77 -23.23
CA PRO A 708 21.26 -11.83 -23.38
C PRO A 708 21.47 -12.29 -24.82
N ILE A 709 20.39 -12.44 -25.61
CA ILE A 709 20.48 -12.88 -27.01
C ILE A 709 21.30 -11.87 -27.81
N PHE A 710 21.01 -10.57 -27.65
CA PHE A 710 21.76 -9.51 -28.32
C PHE A 710 23.25 -9.51 -27.94
N ILE A 711 23.57 -9.70 -26.65
CA ILE A 711 24.97 -9.78 -26.19
C ILE A 711 25.66 -11.02 -26.77
N ILE A 712 24.97 -12.16 -26.86
CA ILE A 712 25.51 -13.38 -27.46
C ILE A 712 25.77 -13.18 -28.96
N GLU A 713 24.86 -12.53 -29.69
CA GLU A 713 25.07 -12.20 -31.10
C GLU A 713 26.30 -11.29 -31.27
N LEU A 714 26.37 -10.19 -30.50
CA LEU A 714 27.51 -9.28 -30.50
C LEU A 714 28.82 -10.01 -30.17
N LEU A 715 28.78 -10.91 -29.19
CA LEU A 715 29.90 -11.76 -28.80
C LEU A 715 30.34 -12.62 -29.98
N ILE A 716 29.42 -13.34 -30.64
CA ILE A 716 29.77 -14.20 -31.79
C ILE A 716 30.49 -13.40 -32.88
N TRP A 717 29.97 -12.22 -33.25
CA TRP A 717 30.60 -11.37 -34.26
C TRP A 717 31.99 -10.88 -33.85
N THR A 718 32.12 -10.37 -32.63
CA THR A 718 33.37 -9.75 -32.15
C THR A 718 34.45 -10.77 -31.83
N LEU A 719 34.11 -11.88 -31.17
CA LEU A 719 35.04 -12.96 -30.85
C LEU A 719 35.51 -13.69 -32.11
N SER A 720 34.63 -13.91 -33.10
CA SER A 720 35.02 -14.49 -34.39
C SER A 720 36.07 -13.62 -35.09
N LEU A 721 35.91 -12.29 -35.05
CA LEU A 721 36.87 -11.37 -35.65
C LEU A 721 38.20 -11.32 -34.87
N ILE A 722 38.14 -11.21 -33.55
CA ILE A 722 39.34 -11.13 -32.69
C ILE A 722 40.17 -12.41 -32.79
N VAL A 723 39.51 -13.57 -32.77
CA VAL A 723 40.17 -14.87 -32.94
C VAL A 723 40.75 -15.02 -34.34
N TYR A 724 40.06 -14.53 -35.37
CA TYR A 724 40.56 -14.55 -36.74
C TYR A 724 41.84 -13.70 -36.90
N VAL A 725 41.90 -12.53 -36.27
CA VAL A 725 43.03 -11.59 -36.40
C VAL A 725 44.21 -11.95 -35.49
N ASN A 726 43.95 -12.23 -34.20
CA ASN A 726 45.00 -12.36 -33.17
C ASN A 726 45.24 -13.82 -32.72
N GLY A 727 44.45 -14.77 -33.22
CA GLY A 727 44.46 -16.15 -32.76
C GLY A 727 43.89 -16.35 -31.34
N TRP A 728 43.72 -17.61 -30.93
CA TRP A 728 43.08 -17.95 -29.66
C TRP A 728 43.92 -17.67 -28.41
N ARG A 729 45.25 -17.63 -28.55
CA ARG A 729 46.19 -17.58 -27.41
C ARG A 729 46.76 -16.20 -27.10
N SER A 730 46.43 -15.18 -27.90
CA SER A 730 46.86 -13.82 -27.59
C SER A 730 46.20 -13.33 -26.30
N TYR A 731 46.95 -12.60 -25.48
CA TYR A 731 46.47 -12.02 -24.23
C TYR A 731 45.17 -11.22 -24.45
N GLY A 732 45.11 -10.43 -25.52
CA GLY A 732 43.92 -9.65 -25.88
C GLY A 732 42.71 -10.52 -26.24
N SER A 733 42.93 -11.65 -26.90
CA SER A 733 41.85 -12.60 -27.21
C SER A 733 41.30 -13.24 -25.94
N VAL A 734 42.19 -13.66 -25.03
CA VAL A 734 41.80 -14.27 -23.74
C VAL A 734 41.06 -13.26 -22.87
N SER A 735 41.57 -12.04 -22.72
CA SER A 735 40.93 -11.00 -21.90
C SER A 735 39.55 -10.61 -22.44
N CYS A 736 39.42 -10.35 -23.74
CA CYS A 736 38.13 -10.02 -24.36
C CYS A 736 37.13 -11.18 -24.22
N THR A 737 37.58 -12.43 -24.39
CA THR A 737 36.74 -13.61 -24.21
C THR A 737 36.25 -13.72 -22.77
N THR A 738 37.12 -13.50 -21.77
CA THR A 738 36.72 -13.57 -20.36
C THR A 738 35.68 -12.51 -19.99
N VAL A 739 35.87 -11.26 -20.44
CA VAL A 739 34.90 -10.17 -20.21
C VAL A 739 33.57 -10.45 -20.90
N ALA A 740 33.60 -10.96 -22.13
CA ALA A 740 32.40 -11.27 -22.89
C ALA A 740 31.61 -12.44 -22.25
N ILE A 741 32.30 -13.48 -21.77
CA ILE A 741 31.67 -14.58 -21.02
C ILE A 741 31.03 -14.06 -19.74
N LEU A 742 31.72 -13.21 -18.97
CA LEU A 742 31.16 -12.60 -17.77
C LEU A 742 29.91 -11.78 -18.09
N ALA A 743 29.93 -10.97 -19.15
CA ALA A 743 28.77 -10.18 -19.58
C ALA A 743 27.55 -11.06 -19.96
N VAL A 744 27.77 -12.18 -20.64
CA VAL A 744 26.71 -13.16 -20.93
C VAL A 744 26.19 -13.81 -19.65
N VAL A 745 27.07 -14.18 -18.72
CA VAL A 745 26.66 -14.74 -17.43
C VAL A 745 25.81 -13.75 -16.63
N PHE A 746 26.23 -12.49 -16.52
CA PHE A 746 25.47 -11.47 -15.79
C PHE A 746 24.10 -11.19 -16.43
N SER A 747 24.06 -11.02 -17.76
CA SER A 747 22.79 -10.78 -18.49
C SER A 747 21.83 -11.98 -18.39
N THR A 748 22.34 -13.21 -18.51
CA THR A 748 21.51 -14.42 -18.35
C THR A 748 20.98 -14.59 -16.93
N LEU A 749 21.78 -14.31 -15.89
CA LEU A 749 21.30 -14.33 -14.51
C LEU A 749 20.18 -13.30 -14.29
N ARG A 750 20.30 -12.10 -14.88
CA ARG A 750 19.26 -11.07 -14.86
C ARG A 750 17.98 -11.53 -15.58
N ALA A 751 18.10 -12.15 -16.74
CA ALA A 751 16.95 -12.68 -17.49
C ALA A 751 16.20 -13.76 -16.70
N ILE A 752 16.92 -14.70 -16.07
CA ILE A 752 16.32 -15.73 -15.20
C ILE A 752 15.59 -15.07 -14.02
N ARG A 753 16.12 -13.98 -13.46
CA ARG A 753 15.49 -13.24 -12.36
C ARG A 753 14.16 -12.62 -12.76
N GLU A 754 14.07 -12.05 -13.97
CA GLU A 754 12.82 -11.46 -14.47
C GLU A 754 11.78 -12.54 -14.79
N VAL A 755 12.19 -13.66 -15.38
CA VAL A 755 11.31 -14.81 -15.60
C VAL A 755 10.79 -15.38 -14.28
N ALA A 756 11.66 -15.50 -13.27
CA ALA A 756 11.27 -15.92 -11.92
C ALA A 756 10.23 -14.96 -11.31
N ASN A 757 10.43 -13.65 -11.48
CA ASN A 757 9.50 -12.61 -11.03
C ASN A 757 8.09 -12.80 -11.62
N VAL A 758 8.02 -12.90 -12.96
CA VAL A 758 6.76 -13.10 -13.68
C VAL A 758 6.07 -14.38 -13.20
N SER A 759 6.80 -15.50 -13.13
CA SER A 759 6.21 -16.78 -12.73
C SER A 759 5.71 -16.84 -11.28
N ARG A 760 6.25 -16.01 -10.38
CA ARG A 760 5.86 -15.96 -8.96
C ARG A 760 4.62 -15.10 -8.74
N PHE A 761 4.59 -13.89 -9.30
CA PHE A 761 3.54 -12.92 -8.99
C PHE A 761 2.38 -12.90 -10.01
N SER A 762 2.57 -13.47 -11.21
CA SER A 762 1.48 -13.61 -12.18
C SER A 762 0.72 -14.92 -12.02
N VAL A 763 -0.61 -14.81 -12.09
CA VAL A 763 -1.56 -15.91 -11.99
C VAL A 763 -2.35 -15.96 -13.29
N ASN A 764 -2.54 -17.16 -13.84
CA ASN A 764 -3.25 -17.33 -15.11
C ASN A 764 -4.76 -17.10 -14.92
N SER A 765 -5.33 -16.19 -15.70
CA SER A 765 -6.77 -15.87 -15.63
C SER A 765 -7.69 -16.97 -16.18
N GLU A 766 -7.18 -17.84 -17.06
CA GLU A 766 -8.01 -18.84 -17.78
C GLU A 766 -8.06 -20.22 -17.11
N SER A 767 -7.35 -20.44 -16.00
CA SER A 767 -7.29 -21.75 -15.34
C SER A 767 -8.26 -21.86 -14.17
N THR A 768 -8.94 -23.01 -14.04
CA THR A 768 -9.89 -23.31 -12.96
C THR A 768 -9.20 -23.73 -11.65
N TYR A 769 -9.90 -23.64 -10.52
CA TYR A 769 -9.40 -24.02 -9.19
C TYR A 769 -8.89 -25.47 -9.17
N LEU A 770 -9.65 -26.41 -9.75
CA LEU A 770 -9.29 -27.83 -9.79
C LEU A 770 -8.02 -28.09 -10.61
N GLU A 771 -7.90 -27.42 -11.77
CA GLU A 771 -6.71 -27.51 -12.62
C GLU A 771 -5.49 -26.99 -11.88
N MET A 772 -5.63 -25.85 -11.20
CA MET A 772 -4.54 -25.24 -10.45
C MET A 772 -4.17 -26.06 -9.20
N ARG A 773 -5.15 -26.60 -8.47
CA ARG A 773 -4.94 -27.53 -7.34
C ARG A 773 -4.14 -28.76 -7.75
N SER A 774 -4.42 -29.31 -8.93
CA SER A 774 -3.68 -30.42 -9.54
C SER A 774 -2.26 -30.03 -9.95
N LYS A 775 -2.10 -28.89 -10.66
CA LYS A 775 -0.78 -28.37 -11.10
C LYS A 775 0.14 -28.07 -9.92
N LEU A 776 -0.36 -27.40 -8.88
CA LEU A 776 0.39 -27.08 -7.66
C LEU A 776 0.74 -28.32 -6.85
N GLY A 777 -0.13 -29.34 -6.85
CA GLY A 777 0.13 -30.63 -6.18
C GLY A 777 1.30 -31.40 -6.81
N LYS A 778 1.40 -31.40 -8.14
CA LYS A 778 2.42 -32.18 -8.89
C LYS A 778 3.75 -31.44 -9.11
N LYS A 779 3.79 -30.10 -9.06
CA LYS A 779 4.97 -29.27 -9.43
C LYS A 779 5.41 -28.29 -8.34
N ALA A 780 5.43 -28.71 -7.07
CA ALA A 780 5.77 -27.85 -5.94
C ALA A 780 7.25 -27.37 -5.90
N TRP A 781 8.16 -27.92 -6.71
CA TRP A 781 9.58 -27.58 -6.63
C TRP A 781 9.97 -26.33 -7.43
N LYS A 782 9.34 -26.06 -8.59
CA LYS A 782 9.67 -24.87 -9.41
C LYS A 782 9.48 -23.54 -8.65
N PRO A 783 8.35 -23.30 -7.95
CA PRO A 783 8.17 -22.07 -7.17
C PRO A 783 9.22 -21.90 -6.06
N LYS A 784 9.69 -23.01 -5.45
CA LYS A 784 10.73 -22.99 -4.41
C LYS A 784 12.09 -22.55 -4.96
N ILE A 785 12.48 -23.06 -6.12
CA ILE A 785 13.74 -22.70 -6.77
C ILE A 785 13.71 -21.21 -7.15
N PHE A 786 12.63 -20.76 -7.78
CA PHE A 786 12.49 -19.35 -8.15
C PHE A 786 12.41 -18.41 -6.96
N PHE A 787 11.83 -18.84 -5.83
CA PHE A 787 11.87 -18.08 -4.58
C PHE A 787 13.31 -17.85 -4.11
N TRP A 788 14.06 -18.93 -3.86
CA TRP A 788 15.40 -18.85 -3.31
C TRP A 788 16.38 -18.17 -4.27
N TYR A 789 16.26 -18.46 -5.58
CA TYR A 789 17.03 -17.79 -6.61
C TYR A 789 16.81 -16.28 -6.56
N SER A 790 15.55 -15.83 -6.50
CA SER A 790 15.24 -14.39 -6.48
C SER A 790 15.77 -13.71 -5.22
N VAL A 791 15.62 -14.34 -4.05
CA VAL A 791 16.13 -13.80 -2.77
C VAL A 791 17.65 -13.67 -2.82
N ILE A 792 18.37 -14.72 -3.26
CA ILE A 792 19.83 -14.72 -3.31
C ILE A 792 20.34 -13.72 -4.35
N TYR A 793 19.76 -13.72 -5.55
CA TYR A 793 20.13 -12.78 -6.61
C TYR A 793 19.95 -11.34 -6.16
N ASP A 794 18.77 -10.98 -5.66
CA ASP A 794 18.50 -9.59 -5.22
C ASP A 794 19.41 -9.18 -4.05
N THR A 795 19.80 -10.12 -3.18
CA THR A 795 20.69 -9.85 -2.05
C THR A 795 22.13 -9.60 -2.51
N LEU A 796 22.65 -10.42 -3.43
CA LEU A 796 24.03 -10.29 -3.90
C LEU A 796 24.24 -9.06 -4.78
N PHE A 797 23.24 -8.70 -5.58
CA PHE A 797 23.28 -7.56 -6.50
C PHE A 797 22.74 -6.24 -5.91
N CYS A 798 22.54 -6.17 -4.58
CA CYS A 798 22.33 -4.88 -3.91
C CYS A 798 23.62 -4.03 -3.95
N ASP A 799 23.53 -2.75 -4.28
CA ASP A 799 24.69 -1.84 -4.45
C ASP A 799 25.68 -1.89 -3.27
N ASN A 800 25.17 -1.80 -2.03
CA ASN A 800 26.02 -1.84 -0.84
C ASN A 800 26.67 -3.22 -0.61
N VAL A 801 25.95 -4.30 -0.91
CA VAL A 801 26.48 -5.68 -0.77
C VAL A 801 27.54 -5.93 -1.82
N LEU A 802 27.27 -5.57 -3.07
CA LEU A 802 28.20 -5.72 -4.19
C LEU A 802 29.48 -4.91 -3.95
N ALA A 803 29.37 -3.65 -3.53
CA ALA A 803 30.52 -2.80 -3.23
C ALA A 803 31.38 -3.42 -2.11
N LEU A 804 30.78 -3.83 -0.99
CA LEU A 804 31.52 -4.43 0.13
C LEU A 804 32.06 -5.83 -0.20
N LEU A 805 31.40 -6.58 -1.08
CA LEU A 805 31.90 -7.85 -1.60
C LEU A 805 33.15 -7.62 -2.44
N VAL A 806 33.13 -6.65 -3.35
CA VAL A 806 34.32 -6.24 -4.12
C VAL A 806 35.43 -5.78 -3.18
N TYR A 807 35.16 -4.93 -2.20
CA TYR A 807 36.17 -4.45 -1.24
C TYR A 807 36.74 -5.58 -0.38
N SER A 808 35.90 -6.55 0.02
CA SER A 808 36.35 -7.73 0.77
C SER A 808 37.22 -8.65 -0.09
N ILE A 809 36.88 -8.84 -1.37
CA ILE A 809 37.71 -9.59 -2.33
C ILE A 809 39.04 -8.87 -2.54
N CYS A 810 39.03 -7.55 -2.76
CA CYS A 810 40.23 -6.73 -2.87
C CYS A 810 41.12 -6.85 -1.63
N ALA A 811 40.55 -6.74 -0.42
CA ALA A 811 41.28 -6.89 0.83
C ALA A 811 41.87 -8.30 0.99
N PHE A 812 41.11 -9.34 0.64
CA PHE A 812 41.58 -10.72 0.67
C PHE A 812 42.73 -10.96 -0.33
N LEU A 813 42.59 -10.51 -1.58
CA LEU A 813 43.64 -10.60 -2.59
C LEU A 813 44.88 -9.80 -2.20
N GLY A 814 44.71 -8.66 -1.54
CA GLY A 814 45.81 -7.86 -0.99
C GLY A 814 46.56 -8.52 0.17
N LEU A 815 46.02 -9.57 0.78
CA LEU A 815 46.69 -10.37 1.82
C LEU A 815 47.30 -11.67 1.28
N VAL A 816 46.68 -12.29 0.26
CA VAL A 816 47.04 -13.64 -0.21
C VAL A 816 47.98 -13.63 -1.42
N THR A 817 47.96 -12.59 -2.25
CA THR A 817 48.76 -12.54 -3.48
C THR A 817 50.27 -12.40 -3.17
N PRO A 818 51.17 -13.18 -3.81
CA PRO A 818 52.62 -13.03 -3.67
C PRO A 818 53.19 -11.68 -4.16
N HIS A 819 54.49 -11.46 -3.91
CA HIS A 819 55.05 -10.29 -3.21
C HIS A 819 55.07 -8.89 -3.87
N ASP A 820 54.64 -8.65 -5.11
CA ASP A 820 54.75 -7.30 -5.71
C ASP A 820 53.40 -6.68 -6.13
N GLU A 821 52.40 -7.49 -6.51
CA GLU A 821 51.10 -7.01 -6.98
C GLU A 821 50.06 -6.84 -5.85
N ARG A 822 50.35 -7.35 -4.64
CA ARG A 822 49.43 -7.34 -3.49
C ARG A 822 48.92 -5.94 -3.12
N PHE A 823 49.73 -4.91 -3.32
CA PHE A 823 49.40 -3.55 -2.93
C PHE A 823 48.38 -2.89 -3.88
N LEU A 824 48.28 -3.37 -5.11
CA LEU A 824 47.33 -2.84 -6.11
C LEU A 824 45.88 -2.92 -5.62
N PHE A 825 45.54 -3.98 -4.88
CA PHE A 825 44.17 -4.25 -4.44
C PHE A 825 43.66 -3.28 -3.36
N TYR A 826 44.51 -2.48 -2.72
CA TYR A 826 44.08 -1.44 -1.78
C TYR A 826 43.70 -0.11 -2.47
N GLY A 827 43.96 0.04 -3.78
CA GLY A 827 43.57 1.21 -4.56
C GLY A 827 42.06 1.29 -4.84
N PRO A 828 41.44 0.28 -5.48
CA PRO A 828 40.01 0.31 -5.85
C PRO A 828 39.04 0.63 -4.70
N PRO A 829 39.25 0.14 -3.45
CA PRO A 829 38.38 0.48 -2.34
C PRO A 829 38.36 1.96 -1.94
N LEU A 830 39.33 2.79 -2.37
CA LEU A 830 39.28 4.24 -2.19
C LEU A 830 38.08 4.89 -2.90
N MET A 831 37.53 4.24 -3.93
CA MET A 831 36.35 4.71 -4.64
C MET A 831 35.09 4.77 -3.75
N ASP A 832 35.10 4.13 -2.57
CA ASP A 832 34.02 4.26 -1.58
C ASP A 832 33.83 5.71 -1.09
N LEU A 833 34.83 6.59 -1.29
CA LEU A 833 34.70 8.03 -1.10
C LEU A 833 33.52 8.62 -1.88
N VAL A 834 33.30 8.15 -3.12
CA VAL A 834 32.21 8.66 -3.95
C VAL A 834 30.84 8.22 -3.40
N ALA A 835 30.76 7.02 -2.84
CA ALA A 835 29.54 6.54 -2.20
C ALA A 835 29.24 7.32 -0.91
N LEU A 836 30.24 7.75 -0.14
CA LEU A 836 30.02 8.48 1.12
C LEU A 836 29.78 9.99 0.93
N ASN A 837 30.32 10.61 -0.12
CA ASN A 837 30.18 12.04 -0.37
C ASN A 837 29.00 12.33 -1.32
N SER A 838 28.00 13.08 -0.84
CA SER A 838 26.82 13.45 -1.62
C SER A 838 27.15 14.31 -2.86
N GLY A 839 28.13 15.20 -2.77
CA GLY A 839 28.60 16.03 -3.89
C GLY A 839 29.27 15.21 -4.99
N LEU A 840 30.13 14.25 -4.65
CA LEU A 840 30.76 13.37 -5.65
C LEU A 840 29.73 12.41 -6.28
N ARG A 841 28.76 11.93 -5.50
CA ARG A 841 27.64 11.14 -6.03
C ARG A 841 26.82 11.94 -7.03
N PHE A 842 26.57 13.21 -6.73
CA PHE A 842 25.92 14.13 -7.68
C PHE A 842 26.72 14.25 -8.98
N VAL A 843 28.06 14.31 -8.89
CA VAL A 843 28.93 14.38 -10.08
C VAL A 843 28.80 13.14 -10.95
N ILE A 844 28.88 11.95 -10.37
CA ILE A 844 28.69 10.70 -11.12
C ILE A 844 27.28 10.63 -11.69
N LYS A 845 26.26 10.98 -10.89
CA LYS A 845 24.86 10.99 -11.36
C LYS A 845 24.70 11.86 -12.59
N ALA A 846 25.23 13.10 -12.58
CA ALA A 846 25.18 14.01 -13.71
C ALA A 846 25.89 13.47 -14.96
N MET A 847 27.00 12.74 -14.81
CA MET A 847 27.67 12.09 -15.94
C MET A 847 26.88 10.89 -16.49
N THR A 848 26.20 10.14 -15.61
CA THR A 848 25.45 8.93 -16.01
C THR A 848 24.10 9.23 -16.68
N THR A 849 23.46 10.35 -16.38
CA THR A 849 22.13 10.68 -16.96
C THR A 849 22.17 10.90 -18.48
N ASN A 850 23.29 11.36 -19.02
CA ASN A 850 23.46 11.64 -20.45
C ASN A 850 24.41 10.66 -21.16
N THR A 851 24.71 9.50 -20.56
CA THR A 851 25.66 8.53 -21.15
C THR A 851 25.25 8.09 -22.56
N ALA A 852 23.95 7.96 -22.87
CA ALA A 852 23.51 7.61 -24.23
C ALA A 852 23.95 8.65 -25.28
N LYS A 853 23.77 9.95 -25.00
CA LYS A 853 24.21 11.03 -25.89
C LYS A 853 25.73 11.03 -26.03
N LEU A 854 26.44 10.90 -24.90
CA LEU A 854 27.90 10.83 -24.88
C LEU A 854 28.43 9.65 -25.72
N THR A 855 27.85 8.47 -25.57
CA THR A 855 28.24 7.27 -26.33
C THR A 855 28.01 7.45 -27.84
N ILE A 856 26.87 8.01 -28.25
CA ILE A 856 26.59 8.27 -29.68
C ILE A 856 27.59 9.29 -30.24
N THR A 857 27.87 10.37 -29.52
CA THR A 857 28.86 11.38 -29.93
C THR A 857 30.28 10.79 -29.99
N ALA A 858 30.65 9.92 -29.05
CA ALA A 858 31.93 9.23 -29.06
C ALA A 858 32.06 8.26 -30.26
N ILE A 859 30.99 7.51 -30.60
CA ILE A 859 30.95 6.66 -31.79
C ILE A 859 31.09 7.50 -33.06
N PHE A 860 30.36 8.62 -33.16
CA PHE A 860 30.50 9.55 -34.28
C PHE A 860 31.93 10.09 -34.39
N GLY A 861 32.54 10.49 -33.25
CA GLY A 861 33.93 10.93 -33.21
C GLY A 861 34.90 9.85 -33.67
N ALA A 862 34.72 8.61 -33.24
CA ALA A 862 35.53 7.47 -33.69
C ALA A 862 35.40 7.24 -35.20
N VAL A 863 34.21 7.40 -35.80
CA VAL A 863 34.01 7.31 -37.25
C VAL A 863 34.74 8.44 -37.99
N VAL A 864 34.67 9.67 -37.48
CA VAL A 864 35.40 10.82 -38.06
C VAL A 864 36.91 10.57 -38.02
N ILE A 865 37.44 10.15 -36.87
CA ILE A 865 38.87 9.82 -36.71
C ILE A 865 39.26 8.66 -37.64
N TYR A 866 38.38 7.67 -37.83
CA TYR A 866 38.62 6.57 -38.76
C TYR A 866 38.77 7.04 -40.22
N VAL A 867 37.95 8.00 -40.66
CA VAL A 867 38.09 8.59 -42.01
C VAL A 867 39.44 9.31 -42.17
N PHE A 868 39.87 10.05 -41.14
CA PHE A 868 41.21 10.66 -41.12
C PHE A 868 42.33 9.62 -41.12
N ALA A 869 42.20 8.55 -40.33
CA ALA A 869 43.16 7.46 -40.31
C ALA A 869 43.24 6.70 -41.64
N LEU A 870 42.11 6.49 -42.32
CA LEU A 870 42.06 5.89 -43.66
C LEU A 870 42.78 6.75 -44.69
N THR A 871 42.56 8.06 -44.63
CA THR A 871 43.24 9.03 -45.49
C THR A 871 44.74 9.06 -45.21
N GLY A 872 45.12 9.06 -43.93
CA GLY A 872 46.51 8.95 -43.49
C GLY A 872 47.20 7.67 -44.00
N TYR A 873 46.51 6.54 -43.89
CA TYR A 873 47.01 5.22 -44.29
C TYR A 873 47.29 5.10 -45.80
N TYR A 874 46.48 5.73 -46.65
CA TYR A 874 46.67 5.64 -48.11
C TYR A 874 47.51 6.76 -48.71
N PHE A 875 47.45 7.98 -48.15
CA PHE A 875 48.04 9.16 -48.79
C PHE A 875 49.21 9.79 -48.02
N LEU A 876 49.44 9.42 -46.75
CA LEU A 876 50.43 10.09 -45.88
C LEU A 876 51.41 9.11 -45.20
N GLN A 877 51.61 7.91 -45.75
CA GLN A 877 52.56 6.92 -45.24
C GLN A 877 53.98 7.45 -45.12
N ASP A 878 54.47 8.17 -46.14
CA ASP A 878 55.84 8.69 -46.16
C ASP A 878 56.11 9.66 -45.00
N ALA A 879 55.08 10.40 -44.57
CA ALA A 879 55.19 11.36 -43.49
C ALA A 879 54.82 10.79 -42.10
N MET A 880 54.45 9.51 -42.05
CA MET A 880 54.21 8.70 -40.86
C MET A 880 55.37 7.70 -40.66
N THR A 881 56.58 8.13 -41.03
CA THR A 881 57.82 7.40 -40.78
C THR A 881 58.60 8.10 -39.66
N LEU A 882 59.19 7.32 -38.76
CA LEU A 882 60.11 7.81 -37.75
C LEU A 882 61.47 8.13 -38.38
N ASP A 883 62.28 8.92 -37.67
CA ASP A 883 63.67 9.19 -38.04
C ASP A 883 64.53 7.91 -38.09
N SER A 884 64.06 6.80 -37.50
CA SER A 884 64.66 5.46 -37.61
C SER A 884 64.39 4.76 -38.95
N GLY A 885 63.49 5.30 -39.78
CA GLY A 885 63.04 4.72 -41.04
C GLY A 885 61.89 3.72 -40.92
N ASP A 886 61.38 3.47 -39.71
CA ASP A 886 60.24 2.59 -39.47
C ASP A 886 58.91 3.29 -39.77
N GLN A 887 57.96 2.57 -40.40
CA GLN A 887 56.63 3.11 -40.69
C GLN A 887 55.70 2.90 -39.49
N GLU A 888 55.26 3.99 -38.87
CA GLU A 888 54.37 3.96 -37.71
C GLU A 888 52.92 3.58 -38.06
N CYS A 889 52.60 3.36 -39.33
CA CYS A 889 51.25 3.09 -39.83
C CYS A 889 51.23 1.82 -40.71
N HIS A 890 51.89 0.73 -40.26
CA HIS A 890 51.98 -0.53 -41.02
C HIS A 890 50.62 -1.22 -41.30
N SER A 891 49.63 -1.04 -40.44
CA SER A 891 48.26 -1.55 -40.63
C SER A 891 47.26 -0.46 -40.39
N LEU A 892 46.08 -0.54 -41.02
CA LEU A 892 45.00 0.41 -40.80
C LEU A 892 44.57 0.46 -39.32
N MET A 893 44.62 -0.67 -38.61
CA MET A 893 44.32 -0.72 -37.17
C MET A 893 45.38 0.06 -36.37
N HIS A 894 46.67 -0.15 -36.66
CA HIS A 894 47.74 0.60 -36.00
C HIS A 894 47.59 2.10 -36.29
N CYS A 895 47.35 2.47 -37.54
CA CYS A 895 47.12 3.86 -37.93
C CYS A 895 45.91 4.48 -37.22
N PHE A 896 44.77 3.78 -37.17
CA PHE A 896 43.59 4.25 -36.46
C PHE A 896 43.85 4.46 -34.96
N MET A 897 44.53 3.51 -34.31
CA MET A 897 44.91 3.64 -32.90
C MET A 897 45.92 4.79 -32.68
N THR A 898 46.85 5.02 -33.62
CA THR A 898 47.77 6.16 -33.59
C THR A 898 47.01 7.49 -33.70
N PHE A 899 46.03 7.59 -34.60
CA PHE A 899 45.18 8.78 -34.73
C PHE A 899 44.28 9.01 -33.50
N ILE A 900 43.82 7.96 -32.81
CA ILE A 900 43.13 8.09 -31.53
C ILE A 900 44.09 8.54 -30.44
N HIS A 901 45.23 7.86 -30.28
CA HIS A 901 46.15 8.10 -29.18
C HIS A 901 46.94 9.39 -29.38
N ALA A 902 47.81 9.45 -30.38
CA ALA A 902 48.65 10.61 -30.64
C ALA A 902 47.85 11.78 -31.22
N GLY A 903 46.83 11.51 -32.04
CA GLY A 903 46.02 12.57 -32.62
C GLY A 903 45.19 13.32 -31.57
N LEU A 904 44.65 12.65 -30.53
CA LEU A 904 43.87 13.33 -29.49
C LEU A 904 44.71 13.90 -28.34
N LEU A 905 45.85 13.27 -28.00
CA LEU A 905 46.67 13.67 -26.86
C LEU A 905 47.65 14.81 -27.19
N ASN A 906 48.07 14.96 -28.45
CA ASN A 906 48.95 16.06 -28.85
C ASN A 906 48.14 17.33 -29.09
N GLY A 907 48.60 18.45 -28.51
CA GLY A 907 47.87 19.72 -28.48
C GLY A 907 47.54 20.32 -29.86
N GLY A 908 48.36 20.08 -30.88
CA GLY A 908 48.13 20.47 -32.28
C GLY A 908 47.48 19.39 -33.16
N GLY A 909 47.03 18.27 -32.57
CA GLY A 909 46.43 17.15 -33.28
C GLY A 909 47.46 16.21 -33.90
N ILE A 910 47.06 15.45 -34.93
CA ILE A 910 47.93 14.46 -35.57
C ILE A 910 49.15 15.09 -36.26
N GLY A 911 49.05 16.35 -36.70
CA GLY A 911 50.14 17.07 -37.36
C GLY A 911 51.38 17.24 -36.47
N ASP A 912 51.22 17.33 -35.15
CA ASP A 912 52.33 17.40 -34.18
C ASP A 912 53.07 16.06 -34.03
N TYR A 913 52.39 14.95 -34.29
CA TYR A 913 52.96 13.60 -34.18
C TYR A 913 53.68 13.16 -35.45
N MET A 914 53.17 13.57 -36.60
CA MET A 914 53.73 13.22 -37.90
C MET A 914 55.09 13.93 -38.12
N SER A 915 55.99 13.32 -38.90
CA SER A 915 57.44 13.60 -38.94
C SER A 915 57.88 15.01 -38.50
N HIS A 916 58.89 15.11 -37.63
CA HIS A 916 59.48 16.37 -37.17
C HIS A 916 60.19 17.18 -38.27
N THR A 917 60.18 16.72 -39.52
CA THR A 917 60.77 17.43 -40.65
C THR A 917 59.90 18.62 -41.07
N PRO A 918 60.50 19.80 -41.30
CA PRO A 918 59.74 20.98 -41.72
C PRO A 918 59.09 20.73 -43.10
N LEU A 919 57.84 21.16 -43.24
CA LEU A 919 57.07 21.01 -44.49
C LEU A 919 57.84 21.62 -45.67
N ASN A 920 58.11 20.80 -46.69
CA ASN A 920 58.90 21.23 -47.84
C ASN A 920 58.04 21.98 -48.87
N TYR A 921 58.17 23.31 -48.94
CA TYR A 921 57.43 24.17 -49.87
C TYR A 921 57.82 23.99 -51.35
N THR A 922 58.88 23.23 -51.66
CA THR A 922 59.27 22.96 -53.06
C THR A 922 58.25 22.11 -53.80
N ASP A 923 57.54 21.22 -53.08
CA ASP A 923 56.39 20.49 -53.62
C ASP A 923 55.10 21.14 -53.12
N LYS A 924 54.61 22.12 -53.90
CA LYS A 924 53.40 22.88 -53.56
C LYS A 924 52.18 21.97 -53.36
N SER A 925 52.04 20.89 -54.14
CA SER A 925 50.84 20.05 -54.07
C SER A 925 50.79 19.25 -52.78
N SER A 926 51.89 18.59 -52.42
CA SER A 926 52.00 17.83 -51.17
C SER A 926 51.95 18.75 -49.93
N TYR A 927 52.60 19.92 -50.01
CA TYR A 927 52.58 20.94 -48.96
C TYR A 927 51.15 21.39 -48.61
N PHE A 928 50.37 21.85 -49.61
CA PHE A 928 49.01 22.34 -49.34
C PHE A 928 48.05 21.22 -48.91
N TYR A 929 48.21 20.02 -49.46
CA TYR A 929 47.43 18.85 -49.03
C TYR A 929 47.69 18.52 -47.56
N ARG A 930 48.96 18.51 -47.14
CA ARG A 930 49.35 18.21 -45.77
C ARG A 930 48.89 19.28 -44.78
N VAL A 931 49.12 20.56 -45.07
CA VAL A 931 48.63 21.67 -44.23
C VAL A 931 47.11 21.63 -44.09
N GLY A 932 46.39 21.39 -45.19
CA GLY A 932 44.94 21.26 -45.18
C GLY A 932 44.47 20.09 -44.33
N PHE A 933 45.15 18.95 -44.41
CA PHE A 933 44.85 17.75 -43.62
C PHE A 933 45.05 18.01 -42.12
N ASP A 934 46.21 18.50 -41.70
CA ASP A 934 46.55 18.74 -40.28
C ASP A 934 45.61 19.79 -39.66
N LEU A 935 45.36 20.90 -40.37
CA LEU A 935 44.43 21.93 -39.93
C LEU A 935 42.99 21.42 -39.85
N SER A 936 42.56 20.60 -40.82
CA SER A 936 41.21 20.02 -40.81
C SER A 936 41.02 19.03 -39.66
N PHE A 937 42.03 18.21 -39.35
CA PHE A 937 42.00 17.31 -38.19
C PHE A 937 41.93 18.11 -36.88
N TYR A 938 42.78 19.13 -36.73
CA TYR A 938 42.79 19.98 -35.55
C TYR A 938 41.44 20.70 -35.35
N ILE A 939 40.87 21.31 -36.40
CA ILE A 939 39.58 22.00 -36.28
C ILE A 939 38.45 21.01 -36.01
N VAL A 940 38.34 19.94 -36.80
CA VAL A 940 37.19 19.02 -36.73
C VAL A 940 37.25 18.16 -35.47
N VAL A 941 38.40 17.58 -35.14
CA VAL A 941 38.52 16.60 -34.05
C VAL A 941 38.82 17.28 -32.71
N ILE A 942 39.80 18.17 -32.65
CA ILE A 942 40.19 18.80 -31.38
C ILE A 942 39.22 19.94 -31.04
N VAL A 943 39.05 20.90 -31.96
CA VAL A 943 38.26 22.11 -31.66
C VAL A 943 36.76 21.82 -31.67
N LEU A 944 36.23 21.03 -32.60
CA LEU A 944 34.78 20.78 -32.66
C LEU A 944 34.36 19.57 -31.82
N LEU A 945 34.93 18.37 -32.04
CA LEU A 945 34.45 17.16 -31.35
C LEU A 945 34.73 17.16 -29.83
N LEU A 946 35.92 17.54 -29.37
CA LEU A 946 36.20 17.55 -27.92
C LEU A 946 35.39 18.63 -27.18
N ASN A 947 35.25 19.83 -27.76
CA ASN A 947 34.42 20.88 -27.17
C ASN A 947 32.93 20.52 -27.20
N LEU A 948 32.46 19.76 -28.20
CA LEU A 948 31.10 19.22 -28.22
C LEU A 948 30.89 18.24 -27.05
N ILE A 949 31.84 17.33 -26.80
CA ILE A 949 31.78 16.40 -25.67
C ILE A 949 31.78 17.15 -24.33
N GLN A 950 32.68 18.13 -24.17
CA GLN A 950 32.70 18.97 -22.96
C GLN A 950 31.38 19.74 -22.79
N GLY A 951 30.82 20.28 -23.87
CA GLY A 951 29.51 20.97 -23.86
C GLY A 951 28.38 20.07 -23.36
N ILE A 952 28.28 18.84 -23.88
CA ILE A 952 27.28 17.85 -23.43
C ILE A 952 27.43 17.56 -21.93
N ILE A 953 28.67 17.47 -21.43
CA ILE A 953 28.95 17.24 -20.02
C ILE A 953 28.53 18.46 -19.17
N ILE A 954 28.87 19.69 -19.58
CA ILE A 954 28.49 20.92 -18.86
C ILE A 954 26.97 21.09 -18.82
N ASP A 955 26.28 20.82 -19.92
CA ASP A 955 24.82 20.88 -19.99
C ASP A 955 24.19 19.86 -19.04
N ALA A 956 24.76 18.65 -18.95
CA ALA A 956 24.33 17.63 -18.01
C ALA A 956 24.44 18.10 -16.55
N PHE A 957 25.58 18.67 -16.18
CA PHE A 957 25.80 19.20 -14.83
C PHE A 957 24.84 20.33 -14.50
N THR A 958 24.66 21.27 -15.42
CA THR A 958 23.79 22.43 -15.24
C THR A 958 22.34 21.99 -15.08
N ALA A 959 21.85 21.08 -15.94
CA ALA A 959 20.48 20.57 -15.87
C ALA A 959 20.19 19.81 -14.57
N VAL A 960 21.09 18.94 -14.11
CA VAL A 960 20.87 18.19 -12.86
C VAL A 960 20.93 19.12 -11.64
N ARG A 961 21.76 20.17 -11.68
CA ARG A 961 21.83 21.19 -10.63
C ARG A 961 20.54 22.01 -10.56
N GLU A 962 20.09 22.54 -11.70
CA GLU A 962 18.84 23.29 -11.80
C GLU A 962 17.65 22.45 -11.32
N ALA A 963 17.57 21.18 -11.72
CA ALA A 963 16.52 20.28 -11.26
C ALA A 963 16.56 20.08 -9.72
N SER A 964 17.75 19.92 -9.13
CA SER A 964 17.90 19.77 -7.68
C SER A 964 17.53 21.05 -6.92
N GLU A 965 17.94 22.22 -7.41
CA GLU A 965 17.63 23.52 -6.80
C GLU A 965 16.13 23.84 -6.92
N ASN A 966 15.54 23.60 -8.10
CA ASN A 966 14.10 23.76 -8.34
C ASN A 966 13.27 22.85 -7.43
N LYS A 967 13.68 21.57 -7.27
CA LYS A 967 13.01 20.62 -6.36
C LYS A 967 13.00 21.13 -4.91
N LEU A 968 14.16 21.59 -4.42
CA LEU A 968 14.28 22.13 -3.06
C LEU A 968 13.47 23.42 -2.88
N GLN A 969 13.43 24.28 -3.91
CA GLN A 969 12.63 25.50 -3.89
C GLN A 969 11.13 25.18 -3.80
N LEU A 970 10.63 24.26 -4.62
CA LEU A 970 9.22 23.86 -4.63
C LEU A 970 8.80 23.26 -3.28
N GLN A 971 9.62 22.39 -2.69
CA GLN A 971 9.38 21.83 -1.35
C GLN A 971 9.24 22.91 -0.27
N ARG A 972 9.94 24.04 -0.39
CA ARG A 972 9.91 25.15 0.60
C ARG A 972 8.79 26.16 0.34
N GLN A 973 8.33 26.27 -0.91
CA GLN A 973 7.41 27.33 -1.34
C GLN A 973 5.98 26.84 -1.55
N GLN A 974 5.73 25.54 -1.63
CA GLN A 974 4.41 24.98 -1.90
C GLN A 974 4.15 23.77 -1.00
N CYS A 975 2.88 23.57 -0.64
CA CYS A 975 2.46 22.36 0.06
C CYS A 975 2.35 21.19 -0.94
N LEU A 976 3.04 20.07 -0.68
CA LEU A 976 3.07 18.91 -1.58
C LEU A 976 1.71 18.20 -1.73
N VAL A 977 0.80 18.38 -0.78
CA VAL A 977 -0.54 17.77 -0.80
C VAL A 977 -1.50 18.65 -1.59
N CYS A 978 -1.74 19.90 -1.14
CA CYS A 978 -2.72 20.78 -1.75
C CYS A 978 -2.24 21.69 -2.87
N ASN A 979 -0.94 21.69 -3.15
CA ASN A 979 -0.31 22.52 -4.18
C ASN A 979 -0.51 24.04 -4.00
N LYS A 980 -0.95 24.48 -2.81
CA LYS A 980 -1.04 25.92 -2.47
C LYS A 980 0.33 26.47 -2.16
N SER A 981 0.59 27.69 -2.61
CA SER A 981 1.82 28.40 -2.26
C SER A 981 1.85 28.78 -0.78
N ARG A 982 3.06 28.85 -0.24
CA ARG A 982 3.36 29.29 1.12
C ARG A 982 2.77 30.66 1.41
N THR A 983 2.84 31.59 0.45
CA THR A 983 2.29 32.94 0.59
C THR A 983 0.78 32.95 0.83
N VAL A 984 0.02 32.08 0.14
CA VAL A 984 -1.43 31.97 0.29
C VAL A 984 -1.78 31.38 1.66
N ILE A 985 -1.04 30.35 2.09
CA ILE A 985 -1.26 29.69 3.39
C ILE A 985 -0.88 30.60 4.56
N GLU A 986 0.22 31.36 4.44
CA GLU A 986 0.64 32.33 5.45
C GLU A 986 -0.33 33.52 5.52
N ALA A 987 -0.84 34.00 4.39
CA ALA A 987 -1.85 35.06 4.37
C ALA A 987 -3.17 34.63 5.04
N ASP A 988 -3.64 33.42 4.76
CA ASP A 988 -4.82 32.84 5.43
C ASP A 988 -4.58 32.64 6.93
N GLY A 989 -3.39 32.16 7.31
CA GLY A 989 -2.97 32.05 8.71
C GLY A 989 -2.99 33.38 9.46
N MET A 990 -2.42 34.42 8.86
CA MET A 990 -2.40 35.77 9.43
C MET A 990 -3.80 36.36 9.59
N ALA A 991 -4.70 36.14 8.62
CA ALA A 991 -6.09 36.56 8.73
C ALA A 991 -6.80 35.91 9.93
N ASN A 992 -6.35 34.71 10.32
CA ASN A 992 -6.89 33.93 11.43
C ASN A 992 -6.06 34.07 12.73
N GLY A 993 -5.07 34.97 12.77
CA GLY A 993 -4.24 35.23 13.95
C GLY A 993 -3.18 34.16 14.26
N ILE A 994 -2.89 33.26 13.32
CA ILE A 994 -1.95 32.14 13.49
C ILE A 994 -0.63 32.47 12.77
N MET A 995 0.46 32.56 13.54
CA MET A 995 1.82 32.68 12.99
C MET A 995 2.35 31.32 12.52
N ASN A 996 3.30 31.32 11.57
CA ASN A 996 3.91 30.09 11.02
C ASN A 996 2.90 29.07 10.45
N SER A 997 1.79 29.57 9.90
CA SER A 997 0.70 28.74 9.35
C SER A 997 1.17 27.70 8.33
N PHE A 998 2.18 28.00 7.52
CA PHE A 998 2.71 27.04 6.53
C PHE A 998 3.29 25.77 7.17
N VAL A 999 4.16 25.92 8.18
CA VAL A 999 4.80 24.77 8.85
C VAL A 999 3.74 23.92 9.56
N ARG A 1000 2.83 24.56 10.31
CA ARG A 1000 1.72 23.89 10.97
C ARG A 1000 0.83 23.18 9.95
N HIS A 1001 0.51 23.82 8.83
CA HIS A 1001 -0.26 23.22 7.75
C HIS A 1001 0.41 21.96 7.19
N THR A 1002 1.73 21.97 6.93
CA THR A 1002 2.45 20.81 6.40
C THR A 1002 2.68 19.69 7.42
N GLU A 1003 2.75 20.00 8.71
CA GLU A 1003 3.05 19.01 9.76
C GLU A 1003 1.80 18.37 10.36
N THR A 1004 0.72 19.15 10.56
CA THR A 1004 -0.49 18.67 11.25
C THR A 1004 -1.63 18.34 10.31
N LYS A 1005 -1.87 19.16 9.27
CA LYS A 1005 -2.98 18.96 8.33
C LYS A 1005 -2.58 18.13 7.11
N HIS A 1006 -1.56 18.59 6.39
CA HIS A 1006 -1.13 18.09 5.09
C HIS A 1006 0.25 17.42 5.16
N ASN A 1007 0.40 16.55 6.16
CA ASN A 1007 1.60 15.74 6.29
C ASN A 1007 1.56 14.60 5.27
N ILE A 1008 2.46 14.65 4.29
CA ILE A 1008 2.53 13.66 3.20
C ILE A 1008 2.72 12.22 3.72
N PHE A 1009 3.41 12.05 4.84
CA PHE A 1009 3.66 10.73 5.43
C PHE A 1009 2.40 10.16 6.07
N ASN A 1010 1.49 11.00 6.56
CA ASN A 1010 0.18 10.55 7.03
C ASN A 1010 -0.63 9.94 5.88
N TYR A 1011 -0.55 10.48 4.66
CA TYR A 1011 -1.19 9.88 3.48
C TYR A 1011 -0.56 8.53 3.10
N PHE A 1012 0.77 8.40 3.22
CA PHE A 1012 1.44 7.11 3.03
C PHE A 1012 0.93 6.05 4.03
N PHE A 1013 0.84 6.42 5.32
CA PHE A 1013 0.29 5.52 6.36
C PHE A 1013 -1.20 5.24 6.17
N PHE A 1014 -1.96 6.20 5.66
CA PHE A 1014 -3.38 6.02 5.37
C PHE A 1014 -3.62 5.01 4.24
N ILE A 1015 -2.87 5.12 3.14
CA ILE A 1015 -2.93 4.14 2.04
C ILE A 1015 -2.53 2.75 2.55
N LYS A 1016 -1.46 2.66 3.34
CA LYS A 1016 -1.05 1.41 3.97
C LYS A 1016 -2.15 0.82 4.86
N TYR A 1017 -2.80 1.65 5.68
CA TYR A 1017 -3.93 1.25 6.53
C TYR A 1017 -5.08 0.70 5.69
N LEU A 1018 -5.49 1.39 4.62
CA LEU A 1018 -6.54 0.92 3.70
C LEU A 1018 -6.17 -0.39 3.02
N MET A 1019 -4.91 -0.57 2.59
CA MET A 1019 -4.46 -1.80 1.93
C MET A 1019 -4.38 -3.01 2.87
N ALA A 1020 -4.31 -2.78 4.18
CA ALA A 1020 -4.25 -3.84 5.19
C ALA A 1020 -5.64 -4.25 5.72
N LYS A 1021 -6.66 -3.42 5.51
CA LYS A 1021 -8.03 -3.64 5.98
C LYS A 1021 -8.84 -4.42 4.95
N ASP A 1022 -9.73 -5.30 5.42
CA ASP A 1022 -10.62 -6.07 4.54
C ASP A 1022 -11.66 -5.15 3.87
N GLU A 1023 -11.98 -5.41 2.60
CA GLU A 1023 -12.87 -4.54 1.79
C GLU A 1023 -14.26 -4.39 2.40
N THR A 1024 -14.74 -5.42 3.11
CA THR A 1024 -16.07 -5.47 3.75
C THR A 1024 -16.12 -4.75 5.10
N GLU A 1025 -14.97 -4.42 5.70
CA GLU A 1025 -14.90 -3.71 7.00
C GLU A 1025 -14.62 -2.20 6.83
N MET A 1026 -14.44 -1.74 5.58
CA MET A 1026 -14.15 -0.34 5.28
C MET A 1026 -15.40 0.54 5.48
N ASN A 1027 -15.24 1.69 6.14
CA ASN A 1027 -16.33 2.67 6.22
C ASN A 1027 -16.58 3.36 4.85
N GLY A 1028 -17.64 4.16 4.74
CA GLY A 1028 -18.02 4.82 3.48
C GLY A 1028 -16.91 5.67 2.85
N MET A 1029 -16.20 6.46 3.66
CA MET A 1029 -15.08 7.29 3.23
C MET A 1029 -13.85 6.47 2.82
N GLU A 1030 -13.53 5.42 3.58
CA GLU A 1030 -12.45 4.46 3.30
C GLU A 1030 -12.72 3.73 1.98
N SER A 1031 -13.92 3.18 1.80
CA SER A 1031 -14.34 2.50 0.56
C SER A 1031 -14.29 3.46 -0.64
N TYR A 1032 -14.71 4.72 -0.47
CA TYR A 1032 -14.62 5.75 -1.51
C TYR A 1032 -13.16 5.96 -1.96
N VAL A 1033 -12.25 6.19 -1.01
CA VAL A 1033 -10.82 6.39 -1.32
C VAL A 1033 -10.20 5.11 -1.88
N PHE A 1034 -10.54 3.95 -1.34
CA PHE A 1034 -10.03 2.67 -1.80
C PHE A 1034 -10.44 2.36 -3.24
N GLY A 1035 -11.69 2.67 -3.62
CA GLY A 1035 -12.15 2.62 -5.00
C GLY A 1035 -11.33 3.52 -5.93
N LYS A 1036 -11.01 4.73 -5.48
CA LYS A 1036 -10.13 5.66 -6.21
C LYS A 1036 -8.69 5.15 -6.32
N ILE A 1037 -8.14 4.55 -5.26
CA ILE A 1037 -6.82 3.91 -5.28
C ILE A 1037 -6.77 2.75 -6.29
N LYS A 1038 -7.83 1.92 -6.35
CA LYS A 1038 -7.95 0.83 -7.33
C LYS A 1038 -7.92 1.34 -8.77
N THR A 1039 -8.56 2.47 -9.06
CA THR A 1039 -8.54 3.10 -10.38
C THR A 1039 -7.32 4.00 -10.62
N LYS A 1040 -6.41 4.12 -9.63
CA LYS A 1040 -5.27 5.06 -9.61
C LYS A 1040 -5.66 6.52 -9.77
N ASP A 1041 -6.87 6.88 -9.33
CA ASP A 1041 -7.37 8.24 -9.32
C ASP A 1041 -6.99 8.92 -7.98
N MET A 1042 -6.31 10.07 -8.06
CA MET A 1042 -5.84 10.84 -6.90
C MET A 1042 -6.71 12.05 -6.55
N THR A 1043 -7.89 12.20 -7.17
CA THR A 1043 -8.82 13.31 -6.94
C THR A 1043 -9.37 13.42 -5.51
N TRP A 1044 -9.24 12.36 -4.71
CA TRP A 1044 -9.62 12.35 -3.30
C TRP A 1044 -8.64 13.13 -2.41
N ILE A 1045 -7.42 13.41 -2.88
CA ILE A 1045 -6.46 14.24 -2.16
C ILE A 1045 -6.82 15.72 -2.40
N PRO A 1046 -6.88 16.56 -1.35
CA PRO A 1046 -7.09 18.00 -1.49
C PRO A 1046 -6.10 18.61 -2.47
N ARG A 1047 -6.59 19.21 -3.56
CA ARG A 1047 -5.79 19.93 -4.55
C ARG A 1047 -6.57 21.14 -5.08
N VAL A 1048 -5.83 22.20 -5.42
CA VAL A 1048 -6.35 23.42 -6.05
C VAL A 1048 -6.33 23.29 -7.55
#